data_AF-A0A0H2RDM6-F1
#
_entry.id   AF-A0A0H2RDM6-F1
#
_cell.length_a   1.000
_cell.length_b   1.000
_cell.length_c   1.000
_cell.angle_alpha   90.00
_cell.angle_beta   90.00
_cell.angle_gamma   90.00
#
_symmetry.space_group_name_H-M   'P 1'
#
loop_
_entity.id
_entity.type
_entity.pdbx_description
1 polymer ?
#
loop_
_entity_poly.entity_id
_entity_poly.type
_entity_poly.pdbx_seq_one_letter_code
_entity_poly.pdbx_strand_id
1 'polypeptide(L)'
;MFLSGKGQETQRSMPLDVKTMDNVSKLQVAEDVKILVLNYLEGGGVFAKIEEEEKYLDTITFNGLLNHEVTRDESKKGFAPVFRARHISSRLGMIDGILDEISSKLKPKIEPALQRFNKLGSVCGLASLPPEVLSLVFSFVIHGFPSPKEHRSLISVRLSHVCQHFRRIIISNPRFWTTISTTAYKPEMRLVQACLERSQNCPLDIHVNIYASPVPPPDIEITPLMQQVWPYGMPSILKHIECDRAFFAFLPHILRWRSVHFHFIEAFGFKGSSDFFEDMRDTHFPSLDTLTVTHDHNDISRLENMGIASSWSTPTVTTLVLYDRLLVPLQSLAGVTTLDVGYSEPELAIEMLKTLIEMSSMSDLRIDISKLDYRSSTSDAEDLHALENIDIGIVEKFEFVFLSNDVAEERPNGLHFVRTFLSKLYLPNAVTLSFKAVDSKHYSGKPLSLDRFLHDISERFPRAITCNINVTRGEPRTPRSATYLPFNFPANLETLRVVCDTCLAFSRKDAEEETAPTASKIRRITLGVNSTKSIDTRDAIHWIRWMKERMQKYGGWDFFENLIILKGVDIKESYSLETVFEYEKVIPREEMDEWCKSTYVFPEIAMGLSDLESRMRSYKLWNEGWMRIESGFRPPPNRPSNLDV
;
A
#
# COMPACT_ATOMS: atom_id res chain seq x y z
N MET A 1 -28.51 16.71 47.22
CA MET A 1 -29.00 15.61 48.08
C MET A 1 -28.47 14.33 47.46
N PHE A 2 -27.54 13.54 48.01
CA PHE A 2 -27.00 13.35 49.36
C PHE A 2 -25.49 13.00 49.27
N LEU A 3 -24.76 13.49 50.27
CA LEU A 3 -23.50 13.05 50.91
C LEU A 3 -22.19 12.87 50.12
N SER A 4 -21.36 13.91 50.29
CA SER A 4 -19.90 13.91 50.31
C SER A 4 -19.37 12.98 51.42
N GLY A 5 -18.61 11.96 51.02
CA GLY A 5 -17.75 11.16 51.89
C GLY A 5 -16.29 11.56 51.70
N LYS A 6 -15.71 12.27 52.67
CA LYS A 6 -14.26 12.48 52.78
C LYS A 6 -13.64 11.21 53.35
N GLY A 7 -12.86 10.50 52.54
CA GLY A 7 -11.94 9.45 52.97
C GLY A 7 -10.51 9.95 52.84
N GLN A 8 -9.85 10.17 53.97
CA GLN A 8 -8.42 10.43 54.11
C GLN A 8 -7.65 9.11 54.25
N GLU A 9 -6.44 9.09 53.66
CA GLU A 9 -5.30 8.19 53.95
C GLU A 9 -5.51 6.69 53.62
N THR A 10 -4.58 5.96 53.01
CA THR A 10 -3.13 5.89 53.24
C THR A 10 -2.48 5.07 52.11
N GLN A 11 -1.14 5.12 52.04
CA GLN A 11 -0.22 4.39 51.14
C GLN A 11 0.13 5.07 49.82
N ARG A 12 0.99 6.08 49.95
CA ARG A 12 2.11 6.28 49.02
C ARG A 12 2.97 5.01 49.00
N SER A 13 2.84 4.17 47.98
CA SER A 13 3.94 3.30 47.58
C SER A 13 5.01 4.21 46.96
N MET A 14 6.14 4.39 47.65
CA MET A 14 7.30 4.99 47.01
C MET A 14 7.66 4.14 45.79
N PRO A 15 7.88 4.74 44.60
CA PRO A 15 8.46 4.01 43.49
C PRO A 15 9.86 3.61 43.94
N LEU A 16 10.06 2.32 44.24
CA LEU A 16 11.39 1.76 44.35
C LEU A 16 12.10 2.08 43.04
N ASP A 17 13.17 2.85 43.15
CA ASP A 17 13.98 3.26 42.01
C ASP A 17 14.53 1.99 41.35
N VAL A 18 13.96 1.69 40.18
CA VAL A 18 14.25 0.47 39.42
C VAL A 18 15.74 0.36 39.10
N LYS A 19 16.46 1.51 39.03
CA LYS A 19 17.91 1.53 38.85
C LYS A 19 18.67 1.00 40.07
N THR A 20 18.17 1.24 41.29
CA THR A 20 18.82 0.72 42.49
C THR A 20 18.63 -0.79 42.63
N MET A 21 17.46 -1.34 42.28
CA MET A 21 17.25 -2.81 42.28
C MET A 21 18.05 -3.53 41.19
N ASP A 22 18.22 -2.92 40.01
CA ASP A 22 19.04 -3.48 38.92
C ASP A 22 20.53 -3.52 39.31
N ASN A 23 21.03 -2.46 39.95
CA ASN A 23 22.41 -2.41 40.43
C ASN A 23 22.69 -3.43 41.55
N VAL A 24 21.76 -3.62 42.49
CA VAL A 24 21.89 -4.64 43.55
C VAL A 24 21.89 -6.05 42.97
N SER A 25 21.05 -6.31 41.96
CA SER A 25 20.98 -7.62 41.30
C SER A 25 22.24 -7.91 40.47
N LYS A 26 22.77 -6.91 39.75
CA LYS A 26 24.04 -7.01 39.02
C LYS A 26 25.22 -7.23 39.95
N LEU A 27 25.25 -6.55 41.10
CA LEU A 27 26.30 -6.71 42.11
C LEU A 27 26.28 -8.12 42.70
N GLN A 28 25.09 -8.66 42.99
CA GLN A 28 24.94 -10.02 43.51
C GLN A 28 25.41 -11.07 42.49
N VAL A 29 25.01 -10.95 41.23
CA VAL A 29 25.45 -11.87 40.17
C VAL A 29 26.96 -11.79 39.93
N ALA A 30 27.54 -10.59 39.97
CA ALA A 30 28.98 -10.41 39.86
C ALA A 30 29.73 -11.06 41.03
N GLU A 31 29.20 -10.95 42.25
CA GLU A 31 29.79 -11.59 43.43
C GLU A 31 29.65 -13.11 43.38
N ASP A 32 28.51 -13.64 42.93
CA ASP A 32 28.29 -15.08 42.76
C ASP A 32 29.24 -15.67 41.70
N VAL A 33 29.42 -14.99 40.56
CA VAL A 33 30.39 -15.39 39.51
C VAL A 33 31.82 -15.31 40.03
N LYS A 34 32.17 -14.24 40.74
CA LYS A 34 33.49 -14.07 41.36
C LYS A 34 33.77 -15.18 42.38
N ILE A 35 32.83 -15.53 43.24
CA ILE A 35 32.97 -16.65 44.20
C ILE A 35 33.18 -17.97 43.46
N LEU A 36 32.43 -18.22 42.37
CA LEU A 36 32.55 -19.45 41.58
C LEU A 36 33.91 -19.57 40.87
N VAL A 37 34.40 -18.46 40.32
CA VAL A 37 35.71 -18.35 39.65
C VAL A 37 36.85 -18.42 40.67
N LEU A 38 36.74 -17.70 41.80
CA LEU A 38 37.73 -17.74 42.88
C LEU A 38 37.81 -19.13 43.51
N ASN A 39 36.69 -19.78 43.81
CA ASN A 39 36.71 -21.14 44.35
C ASN A 39 37.35 -22.15 43.38
N TYR A 40 37.24 -21.93 42.07
CA TYR A 40 37.87 -22.78 41.06
C TYR A 40 39.38 -22.51 40.89
N LEU A 41 39.83 -21.26 41.14
CA LEU A 41 41.20 -20.82 40.87
C LEU A 41 42.09 -20.66 42.12
N GLU A 42 41.52 -20.30 43.28
CA GLU A 42 42.23 -20.12 44.56
C GLU A 42 42.70 -21.45 45.16
N GLY A 43 42.06 -22.57 44.83
CA GLY A 43 42.51 -23.90 45.25
C GLY A 43 43.92 -24.29 44.79
N GLY A 44 44.54 -23.52 43.87
CA GLY A 44 45.86 -23.84 43.30
C GLY A 44 46.94 -22.77 43.40
N GLY A 45 46.69 -21.60 44.02
CA GLY A 45 47.66 -20.49 44.07
C GLY A 45 48.19 -20.05 42.69
N VAL A 46 47.36 -20.22 41.66
CA VAL A 46 47.79 -20.19 40.25
C VAL A 46 48.20 -18.78 39.81
N PHE A 47 47.46 -17.74 40.23
CA PHE A 47 47.73 -16.37 39.83
C PHE A 47 49.00 -15.79 40.45
N ALA A 48 49.23 -16.02 41.75
CA ALA A 48 50.47 -15.58 42.41
C ALA A 48 51.71 -16.21 41.73
N LYS A 49 51.60 -17.48 41.32
CA LYS A 49 52.66 -18.16 40.55
C LYS A 49 52.81 -17.60 39.14
N ILE A 50 51.73 -17.23 38.45
CA ILE A 50 51.82 -16.63 37.10
C ILE A 50 52.49 -15.25 37.17
N GLU A 51 52.13 -14.44 38.18
CA GLU A 51 52.70 -13.10 38.36
C GLU A 51 54.19 -13.15 38.75
N GLU A 52 54.58 -14.11 39.59
CA GLU A 52 55.99 -14.36 39.91
C GLU A 52 56.80 -14.81 38.68
N GLU A 53 56.18 -15.62 37.82
CA GLU A 53 56.77 -16.12 36.58
C GLU A 53 56.88 -15.06 35.49
N GLU A 54 55.89 -14.18 35.36
CA GLU A 54 55.91 -13.03 34.45
C GLU A 54 57.04 -12.08 34.83
N LYS A 55 57.13 -11.73 36.12
CA LYS A 55 58.26 -10.95 36.67
C LYS A 55 59.60 -11.61 36.39
N TYR A 56 59.71 -12.93 36.54
CA TYR A 56 60.93 -13.67 36.21
C TYR A 56 61.27 -13.59 34.72
N LEU A 57 60.31 -13.78 33.81
CA LEU A 57 60.55 -13.71 32.37
C LEU A 57 60.97 -12.30 31.92
N ASP A 58 60.39 -11.25 32.50
CA ASP A 58 60.73 -9.86 32.20
C ASP A 58 62.17 -9.50 32.61
N THR A 59 62.73 -10.18 33.62
CA THR A 59 64.14 -10.00 33.99
C THR A 59 65.12 -10.62 32.98
N ILE A 60 64.66 -11.48 32.07
CA ILE A 60 65.50 -12.16 31.08
C ILE A 60 65.70 -11.25 29.86
N THR A 61 66.76 -10.46 29.88
CA THR A 61 67.17 -9.64 28.73
C THR A 61 68.22 -10.35 27.88
N PHE A 62 68.28 -10.04 26.58
CA PHE A 62 69.28 -10.60 25.66
C PHE A 62 70.72 -10.34 26.12
N ASN A 63 70.98 -9.12 26.63
CA ASN A 63 72.27 -8.78 27.23
C ASN A 63 72.52 -9.52 28.55
N GLY A 64 71.49 -9.74 29.37
CA GLY A 64 71.58 -10.56 30.59
C GLY A 64 71.99 -12.00 30.30
N LEU A 65 71.44 -12.59 29.23
CA LEU A 65 71.78 -13.94 28.76
C LEU A 65 73.21 -14.02 28.19
N LEU A 66 73.64 -13.02 27.43
CA LEU A 66 75.00 -12.92 26.89
C LEU A 66 76.05 -12.75 28.00
N ASN A 67 75.73 -11.93 29.02
CA ASN A 67 76.62 -11.68 30.15
C ASN A 67 76.79 -12.90 31.08
N HIS A 68 75.89 -13.89 31.02
CA HIS A 68 76.00 -15.15 31.77
C HIS A 68 76.77 -16.25 31.00
N GLU A 69 77.50 -15.88 29.94
CA GLU A 69 78.29 -16.79 29.11
C GLU A 69 77.49 -18.01 28.62
N VAL A 70 76.21 -17.82 28.30
CA VAL A 70 75.40 -18.86 27.67
C VAL A 70 75.87 -19.00 26.22
N THR A 71 77.00 -19.68 26.02
CA THR A 71 77.52 -20.05 24.71
C THR A 71 76.60 -21.09 24.09
N ARG A 72 76.53 -21.11 22.74
CA ARG A 72 75.71 -22.04 21.95
C ARG A 72 76.14 -23.53 22.05
N ASP A 73 77.04 -23.84 22.97
CA ASP A 73 77.63 -25.17 23.16
C ASP A 73 76.71 -26.07 23.99
N GLU A 74 76.90 -27.38 23.87
CA GLU A 74 76.02 -28.52 24.21
C GLU A 74 75.43 -28.56 25.64
N SER A 75 75.76 -27.60 26.51
CA SER A 75 75.14 -27.47 27.82
C SER A 75 73.69 -26.97 27.67
N LYS A 76 72.73 -27.82 28.02
CA LYS A 76 71.27 -27.59 27.91
C LYS A 76 70.72 -26.39 28.72
N LYS A 77 71.57 -25.49 29.25
CA LYS A 77 71.21 -24.37 30.13
C LYS A 77 70.39 -23.29 29.42
N GLY A 78 70.60 -23.06 28.11
CA GLY A 78 69.80 -22.13 27.31
C GLY A 78 68.34 -22.56 27.08
N PHE A 79 68.01 -23.83 27.30
CA PHE A 79 66.65 -24.36 27.09
C PHE A 79 65.73 -24.15 28.28
N ALA A 80 66.24 -23.87 29.49
CA ALA A 80 65.42 -23.78 30.70
C ALA A 80 64.42 -22.59 30.67
N PRO A 81 64.80 -21.36 30.25
CA PRO A 81 63.85 -20.27 30.12
C PRO A 81 62.79 -20.52 29.04
N VAL A 82 63.21 -21.10 27.90
CA VAL A 82 62.31 -21.43 26.79
C VAL A 82 61.33 -22.54 27.19
N PHE A 83 61.79 -23.55 27.94
CA PHE A 83 60.93 -24.60 28.47
C PHE A 83 59.93 -24.06 29.50
N ARG A 84 60.36 -23.16 30.39
CA ARG A 84 59.51 -22.50 31.40
C ARG A 84 58.45 -21.62 30.75
N ALA A 85 58.82 -20.80 29.76
CA ALA A 85 57.89 -19.99 28.98
C ALA A 85 56.86 -20.87 28.21
N ARG A 86 57.30 -21.97 27.58
CA ARG A 86 56.41 -22.94 26.94
C ARG A 86 55.45 -23.60 27.93
N HIS A 87 55.92 -23.89 29.14
CA HIS A 87 55.09 -24.45 30.19
C HIS A 87 54.02 -23.46 30.69
N ILE A 88 54.38 -22.19 30.89
CA ILE A 88 53.41 -21.13 31.25
C ILE A 88 52.39 -20.91 30.13
N SER A 89 52.85 -20.82 28.89
CA SER A 89 51.97 -20.70 27.72
C SER A 89 51.00 -21.88 27.60
N SER A 90 51.45 -23.11 27.86
CA SER A 90 50.60 -24.31 27.91
C SER A 90 49.54 -24.22 29.02
N ARG A 91 49.90 -23.73 30.21
CA ARG A 91 48.95 -23.54 31.32
C ARG A 91 47.94 -22.44 31.04
N LEU A 92 48.36 -21.32 30.44
CA LEU A 92 47.44 -20.26 30.00
C LEU A 92 46.47 -20.78 28.94
N GLY A 93 46.93 -21.59 27.98
CA GLY A 93 46.06 -22.25 27.01
C GLY A 93 45.04 -23.21 27.64
N MET A 94 45.39 -23.90 28.72
CA MET A 94 44.45 -24.72 29.48
C MET A 94 43.39 -23.88 30.22
N ILE A 95 43.80 -22.75 30.82
CA ILE A 95 42.87 -21.81 31.48
C ILE A 95 41.89 -21.21 30.46
N ASP A 96 42.40 -20.82 29.30
CA ASP A 96 41.60 -20.30 28.19
C ASP A 96 40.54 -21.34 27.74
N GLY A 97 40.95 -22.59 27.57
CA GLY A 97 40.03 -23.69 27.24
C GLY A 97 38.94 -23.94 28.30
N ILE A 98 39.26 -23.78 29.60
CA ILE A 98 38.27 -23.90 30.68
C ILE A 98 37.28 -22.72 30.65
N LEU A 99 37.77 -21.50 30.39
CA LEU A 99 36.90 -20.32 30.26
C LEU A 99 35.94 -20.47 29.08
N ASP A 100 36.42 -21.00 27.95
CA ASP A 100 35.59 -21.35 26.79
C ASP A 100 34.56 -22.44 27.11
N GLU A 101 34.95 -23.46 27.88
CA GLU A 101 34.03 -24.52 28.31
C GLU A 101 32.92 -23.99 29.25
N ILE A 102 33.29 -23.14 30.20
CA ILE A 102 32.32 -22.48 31.11
C ILE A 102 31.40 -21.56 30.30
N SER A 103 31.97 -20.74 29.42
CA SER A 103 31.22 -19.83 28.55
C SER A 103 30.24 -20.58 27.66
N SER A 104 30.69 -21.66 27.01
CA SER A 104 29.84 -22.50 26.13
C SER A 104 28.74 -23.25 26.89
N LYS A 105 28.96 -23.62 28.17
CA LYS A 105 27.91 -24.22 29.02
C LYS A 105 26.93 -23.21 29.59
N LEU A 106 27.36 -21.97 29.84
CA LEU A 106 26.55 -20.93 30.47
C LEU A 106 25.69 -20.16 29.44
N LYS A 107 26.24 -19.87 28.27
CA LYS A 107 25.55 -19.16 27.18
C LYS A 107 24.18 -19.77 26.80
N PRO A 108 24.03 -21.10 26.60
CA PRO A 108 22.73 -21.70 26.28
C PRO A 108 21.73 -21.67 27.46
N LYS A 109 22.17 -21.38 28.70
CA LYS A 109 21.29 -21.19 29.87
C LYS A 109 20.88 -19.74 30.08
N ILE A 110 21.79 -18.79 29.81
CA ILE A 110 21.53 -17.34 29.90
C ILE A 110 20.53 -16.91 28.82
N GLU A 111 20.70 -17.38 27.59
CA GLU A 111 19.89 -16.92 26.46
C GLU A 111 18.37 -17.17 26.67
N PRO A 112 17.91 -18.37 27.08
CA PRO A 112 16.50 -18.59 27.40
C PRO A 112 15.99 -17.78 28.60
N ALA A 113 16.85 -17.49 29.58
CA ALA A 113 16.48 -16.68 30.75
C ALA A 113 16.28 -15.21 30.37
N LEU A 114 17.16 -14.64 29.54
CA LEU A 114 17.00 -13.29 28.99
C LEU A 114 15.75 -13.20 28.11
N GLN A 115 15.49 -14.21 27.27
CA GLN A 115 14.26 -14.26 26.48
C GLN A 115 13.00 -14.28 27.35
N ARG A 116 13.00 -15.03 28.46
CA ARG A 116 11.89 -15.03 29.43
C ARG A 116 11.74 -13.68 30.13
N PHE A 117 12.84 -13.06 30.54
CA PHE A 117 12.83 -11.75 31.19
C PHE A 117 12.31 -10.66 30.24
N ASN A 118 12.77 -10.64 28.99
CA ASN A 118 12.28 -9.71 27.97
C ASN A 118 10.77 -9.92 27.70
N LYS A 119 10.31 -11.18 27.67
CA LYS A 119 8.88 -11.51 27.56
C LYS A 119 8.08 -11.03 28.78
N LEU A 120 8.63 -11.13 29.98
CA LEU A 120 8.00 -10.59 31.20
C LEU A 120 7.97 -9.05 31.17
N GLY A 121 9.06 -8.41 30.74
CA GLY A 121 9.14 -6.96 30.59
C GLY A 121 8.10 -6.41 29.62
N SER A 122 7.87 -7.08 28.49
CA SER A 122 6.84 -6.66 27.54
C SER A 122 5.42 -6.86 28.07
N VAL A 123 5.14 -7.97 28.77
CA VAL A 123 3.83 -8.24 29.38
C VAL A 123 3.54 -7.28 30.53
N CYS A 124 4.52 -7.07 31.41
CA CYS A 124 4.41 -6.14 32.54
C CYS A 124 4.32 -4.68 32.07
N GLY A 125 5.05 -4.31 31.01
CA GLY A 125 5.00 -2.99 30.41
C GLY A 125 3.59 -2.64 29.98
N LEU A 126 2.95 -3.50 29.17
CA LEU A 126 1.57 -3.31 28.75
C LEU A 126 0.57 -3.34 29.91
N ALA A 127 0.73 -4.24 30.88
CA ALA A 127 -0.15 -4.33 32.04
C ALA A 127 -0.03 -3.14 33.01
N SER A 128 1.10 -2.42 32.98
CA SER A 128 1.35 -1.24 33.82
C SER A 128 0.83 0.07 33.23
N LEU A 129 0.46 0.07 31.95
CA LEU A 129 -0.09 1.26 31.31
C LEU A 129 -1.45 1.63 31.93
N PRO A 130 -1.72 2.94 32.13
CA PRO A 130 -3.04 3.39 32.52
C PRO A 130 -4.11 2.93 31.51
N PRO A 131 -5.35 2.62 31.97
CA PRO A 131 -6.44 2.18 31.10
C PRO A 131 -6.71 3.13 29.92
N GLU A 132 -6.50 4.43 30.11
CA GLU A 132 -6.69 5.47 29.10
C GLU A 132 -5.66 5.32 27.97
N VAL A 133 -4.40 5.07 28.32
CA VAL A 133 -3.32 4.87 27.34
C VAL A 133 -3.54 3.57 26.58
N LEU A 134 -3.92 2.49 27.28
CA LEU A 134 -4.29 1.24 26.61
C LEU A 134 -5.50 1.40 25.70
N SER A 135 -6.51 2.17 26.11
CA SER A 135 -7.67 2.48 25.26
C SER A 135 -7.26 3.23 23.99
N LEU A 136 -6.30 4.16 24.07
CA LEU A 136 -5.75 4.83 22.88
C LEU A 136 -5.02 3.83 21.97
N VAL A 137 -4.16 2.98 22.53
CA VAL A 137 -3.47 1.93 21.77
C VAL A 137 -4.48 1.01 21.08
N PHE A 138 -5.52 0.54 21.79
CA PHE A 138 -6.57 -0.28 21.20
C PHE A 138 -7.35 0.47 20.13
N SER A 139 -7.64 1.76 20.33
CA SER A 139 -8.26 2.60 19.30
C SER A 139 -7.42 2.64 18.02
N PHE A 140 -6.10 2.78 18.12
CA PHE A 140 -5.21 2.71 16.95
C PHE A 140 -5.22 1.34 16.29
N VAL A 141 -5.21 0.25 17.07
CA VAL A 141 -5.24 -1.12 16.51
C VAL A 141 -6.58 -1.42 15.83
N ILE A 142 -7.69 -1.02 16.43
CA ILE A 142 -9.04 -1.32 15.94
C ILE A 142 -9.41 -0.42 14.75
N HIS A 143 -9.06 0.87 14.79
CA HIS A 143 -9.49 1.85 13.78
C HIS A 143 -8.40 2.26 12.79
N GLY A 144 -7.11 2.11 13.12
CA GLY A 144 -5.99 2.64 12.33
C GLY A 144 -5.49 1.74 11.20
N PHE A 145 -5.65 0.42 11.29
CA PHE A 145 -5.16 -0.52 10.27
C PHE A 145 -6.19 -1.59 9.89
N PRO A 146 -7.42 -1.24 9.50
CA PRO A 146 -8.33 -2.24 8.97
C PRO A 146 -7.78 -2.73 7.62
N SER A 147 -7.19 -3.92 7.63
CA SER A 147 -7.09 -4.69 6.38
C SER A 147 -8.51 -4.87 5.84
N PRO A 148 -8.76 -4.74 4.53
CA PRO A 148 -10.06 -5.02 3.93
C PRO A 148 -10.63 -6.40 4.29
N LYS A 149 -9.77 -7.33 4.73
CA LYS A 149 -10.10 -8.71 5.06
C LYS A 149 -10.43 -8.96 6.54
N GLU A 150 -10.04 -8.07 7.45
CA GLU A 150 -10.27 -8.28 8.89
C GLU A 150 -11.38 -7.37 9.43
N HIS A 151 -12.44 -7.98 9.95
CA HIS A 151 -13.53 -7.27 10.61
C HIS A 151 -13.06 -6.61 11.91
N ARG A 152 -13.26 -5.29 12.05
CA ARG A 152 -12.85 -4.54 13.25
C ARG A 152 -13.45 -5.10 14.54
N SER A 153 -14.70 -5.56 14.50
CA SER A 153 -15.38 -6.21 15.64
C SER A 153 -14.65 -7.47 16.12
N LEU A 154 -14.05 -8.24 15.20
CA LEU A 154 -13.26 -9.43 15.54
C LEU A 154 -11.95 -9.05 16.23
N ILE A 155 -11.31 -7.93 15.83
CA ILE A 155 -10.13 -7.39 16.52
C ILE A 155 -10.49 -7.02 17.97
N SER A 156 -11.62 -6.33 18.18
CA SER A 156 -12.13 -6.02 19.53
C SER A 156 -12.37 -7.29 20.36
N VAL A 157 -12.96 -8.33 19.76
CA VAL A 157 -13.12 -9.64 20.43
C VAL A 157 -11.76 -10.24 20.79
N ARG A 158 -10.81 -10.33 19.85
CA ARG A 158 -9.46 -10.88 20.11
C ARG A 158 -8.76 -10.15 21.25
N LEU A 159 -8.79 -8.81 21.24
CA LEU A 159 -8.21 -7.99 22.31
C LEU A 159 -8.87 -8.25 23.67
N SER A 160 -10.20 -8.40 23.69
CA SER A 160 -10.94 -8.72 24.92
C SER A 160 -10.63 -10.12 25.49
N HIS A 161 -10.00 -11.00 24.71
CA HIS A 161 -9.63 -12.36 25.11
C HIS A 161 -8.16 -12.49 25.54
N VAL A 162 -7.34 -11.43 25.45
CA VAL A 162 -5.92 -11.47 25.86
C VAL A 162 -5.78 -11.67 27.36
N CYS A 163 -6.42 -10.82 28.17
CA CYS A 163 -6.44 -10.92 29.63
C CYS A 163 -7.67 -10.21 30.23
N GLN A 164 -7.94 -10.40 31.52
CA GLN A 164 -9.09 -9.79 32.20
C GLN A 164 -9.05 -8.25 32.17
N HIS A 165 -7.85 -7.65 32.24
CA HIS A 165 -7.68 -6.20 32.20
C HIS A 165 -8.09 -5.64 30.83
N PHE A 166 -7.59 -6.23 29.74
CA PHE A 166 -7.95 -5.85 28.38
C PHE A 166 -9.45 -6.05 28.14
N ARG A 167 -10.00 -7.18 28.60
CA ARG A 167 -11.44 -7.44 28.53
C ARG A 167 -12.26 -6.32 29.15
N ARG A 168 -11.88 -5.87 30.36
CA ARG A 168 -12.58 -4.80 31.06
C ARG A 168 -12.55 -3.51 30.23
N ILE A 169 -11.38 -3.10 29.76
CA ILE A 169 -11.21 -1.89 28.94
C ILE A 169 -12.08 -1.98 27.68
N ILE A 170 -11.94 -3.06 26.92
CA ILE A 170 -12.62 -3.23 25.63
C ILE A 170 -14.15 -3.28 25.80
N ILE A 171 -14.67 -4.03 26.78
CA ILE A 171 -16.12 -4.12 27.01
C ILE A 171 -16.68 -2.80 27.57
N SER A 172 -15.91 -2.07 28.38
CA SER A 172 -16.35 -0.80 28.97
C SER A 172 -16.38 0.38 28.00
N ASN A 173 -15.77 0.25 26.81
CA ASN A 173 -15.71 1.31 25.82
C ASN A 173 -16.58 0.98 24.61
N PRO A 174 -17.80 1.57 24.51
CA PRO A 174 -18.74 1.29 23.43
C PRO A 174 -18.20 1.59 22.02
N ARG A 175 -17.23 2.51 21.89
CA ARG A 175 -16.66 2.91 20.58
C ARG A 175 -15.93 1.78 19.86
N PHE A 176 -15.44 0.79 20.59
CA PHE A 176 -14.79 -0.38 19.99
C PHE A 176 -15.76 -1.37 19.34
N TRP A 177 -17.07 -1.12 19.46
CA TRP A 177 -18.14 -2.00 18.98
C TRP A 177 -19.03 -1.30 17.93
N THR A 178 -18.65 -0.11 17.45
CA THR A 178 -19.50 0.69 16.54
C THR A 178 -19.38 0.30 15.07
N THR A 179 -18.25 -0.25 14.63
CA THR A 179 -18.11 -0.75 13.26
C THR A 179 -18.51 -2.22 13.20
N ILE A 180 -19.64 -2.51 12.56
CA ILE A 180 -20.20 -3.87 12.46
C ILE A 180 -20.24 -4.27 10.99
N SER A 181 -19.53 -5.34 10.67
CA SER A 181 -19.48 -5.92 9.34
C SER A 181 -19.78 -7.41 9.41
N THR A 182 -20.48 -7.93 8.40
CA THR A 182 -20.81 -9.35 8.31
C THR A 182 -19.99 -10.04 7.22
N THR A 183 -19.69 -11.32 7.45
CA THR A 183 -19.13 -12.19 6.42
C THR A 183 -20.25 -12.60 5.46
N ALA A 184 -20.00 -12.44 4.16
CA ALA A 184 -20.90 -12.89 3.12
C ALA A 184 -21.30 -14.37 3.31
N TYR A 185 -22.57 -14.67 3.05
CA TYR A 185 -23.27 -15.95 3.20
C TYR A 185 -23.34 -16.54 4.61
N LYS A 186 -22.57 -16.02 5.57
CA LYS A 186 -22.46 -16.55 6.94
C LYS A 186 -22.35 -15.43 7.97
N PRO A 187 -23.39 -14.58 8.12
CA PRO A 187 -23.36 -13.53 9.11
C PRO A 187 -23.27 -14.13 10.53
N GLU A 188 -22.24 -13.75 11.28
CA GLU A 188 -22.04 -14.18 12.67
C GLU A 188 -23.01 -13.46 13.62
N MET A 189 -24.28 -13.89 13.63
CA MET A 189 -25.36 -13.18 14.35
C MET A 189 -25.07 -12.94 15.83
N ARG A 190 -24.37 -13.86 16.51
CA ARG A 190 -23.98 -13.67 17.92
C ARG A 190 -22.99 -12.52 18.10
N LEU A 191 -22.07 -12.35 17.15
CA LEU A 191 -21.12 -11.24 17.14
C LEU A 191 -21.85 -9.93 16.86
N VAL A 192 -22.75 -9.92 15.87
CA VAL A 192 -23.58 -8.75 15.53
C VAL A 192 -24.37 -8.27 16.75
N GLN A 193 -25.09 -9.18 17.43
CA GLN A 193 -25.86 -8.86 18.64
C GLN A 193 -24.97 -8.32 19.76
N ALA A 194 -23.81 -8.94 19.99
CA ALA A 194 -22.88 -8.48 21.01
C ALA A 194 -22.31 -7.08 20.70
N CYS A 195 -22.09 -6.76 19.42
CA CYS A 195 -21.66 -5.41 19.01
C CYS A 195 -22.78 -4.38 19.23
N LEU A 196 -24.01 -4.71 18.84
CA LEU A 196 -25.17 -3.84 19.04
C LEU A 196 -25.43 -3.54 20.52
N GLU A 197 -25.37 -4.56 21.37
CA GLU A 197 -25.52 -4.41 22.82
C GLU A 197 -24.40 -3.54 23.42
N ARG A 198 -23.15 -3.81 23.06
CA ARG A 198 -21.97 -3.13 23.65
C ARG A 198 -21.74 -1.73 23.10
N SER A 199 -22.18 -1.45 21.87
CA SER A 199 -22.11 -0.10 21.27
C SER A 199 -23.05 0.90 21.93
N GLN A 200 -24.01 0.43 22.74
CA GLN A 200 -24.96 1.25 23.51
C GLN A 200 -25.69 2.28 22.64
N ASN A 201 -25.46 3.58 22.85
CA ASN A 201 -26.06 4.68 22.06
C ASN A 201 -25.06 5.33 21.11
N CYS A 202 -23.87 4.74 20.91
CA CYS A 202 -22.90 5.32 19.99
C CYS A 202 -23.38 5.21 18.53
N PRO A 203 -22.96 6.16 17.66
CA PRO A 203 -23.21 6.06 16.23
C PRO A 203 -22.56 4.80 15.64
N LEU A 204 -23.22 4.18 14.67
CA LEU A 204 -22.86 2.90 14.08
C LEU A 204 -22.33 3.06 12.65
N ASP A 205 -21.28 2.31 12.32
CA ASP A 205 -20.82 2.11 10.94
C ASP A 205 -21.14 0.68 10.54
N ILE A 206 -22.02 0.49 9.57
CA ILE A 206 -22.62 -0.80 9.26
C ILE A 206 -22.22 -1.20 7.85
N HIS A 207 -21.73 -2.43 7.70
CA HIS A 207 -21.50 -3.06 6.41
C HIS A 207 -22.47 -4.23 6.25
N VAL A 208 -23.31 -4.14 5.22
CA VAL A 208 -24.37 -5.11 4.92
C VAL A 208 -24.06 -5.74 3.57
N ASN A 209 -24.02 -7.07 3.53
CA ASN A 209 -23.99 -7.78 2.25
C ASN A 209 -25.42 -7.92 1.71
N ILE A 210 -25.58 -7.54 0.44
CA ILE A 210 -26.81 -7.68 -0.32
C ILE A 210 -26.53 -8.69 -1.43
N TYR A 211 -27.25 -9.79 -1.43
CA TYR A 211 -27.14 -10.84 -2.42
C TYR A 211 -28.06 -10.54 -3.58
N ALA A 212 -27.51 -10.46 -4.78
CA ALA A 212 -28.26 -10.28 -6.01
C ALA A 212 -28.12 -11.55 -6.85
N SER A 213 -29.25 -12.21 -7.14
CA SER A 213 -29.25 -13.37 -8.05
C SER A 213 -29.74 -12.92 -9.42
N PRO A 214 -28.96 -13.10 -10.49
CA PRO A 214 -29.52 -13.01 -11.82
C PRO A 214 -30.64 -14.05 -11.90
N VAL A 215 -31.82 -13.62 -12.32
CA VAL A 215 -32.88 -14.56 -12.65
C VAL A 215 -32.58 -14.97 -14.08
N PRO A 216 -32.26 -16.26 -14.34
CA PRO A 216 -32.20 -16.70 -15.72
C PRO A 216 -33.53 -16.29 -16.35
N PRO A 217 -33.54 -15.72 -17.56
CA PRO A 217 -34.80 -15.42 -18.22
C PRO A 217 -35.67 -16.68 -18.07
N PRO A 218 -36.92 -16.57 -17.60
CA PRO A 218 -37.81 -17.73 -17.57
C PRO A 218 -37.73 -18.39 -18.94
N ASP A 219 -37.86 -19.72 -19.06
CA ASP A 219 -37.71 -20.52 -20.30
C ASP A 219 -38.63 -20.03 -21.44
N ILE A 220 -38.42 -18.79 -21.87
CA ILE A 220 -39.02 -18.07 -22.95
C ILE A 220 -38.15 -18.54 -24.09
N GLU A 221 -38.75 -19.32 -24.99
CA GLU A 221 -38.12 -19.64 -26.25
C GLU A 221 -37.59 -18.33 -26.86
N ILE A 222 -36.26 -18.23 -26.96
CA ILE A 222 -35.60 -17.06 -27.55
C ILE A 222 -36.07 -17.02 -28.99
N THR A 223 -37.06 -16.16 -29.26
CA THR A 223 -37.56 -16.00 -30.63
C THR A 223 -36.42 -15.47 -31.50
N PRO A 224 -36.34 -15.85 -32.80
CA PRO A 224 -35.32 -15.33 -33.71
C PRO A 224 -35.22 -13.80 -33.72
N LEU A 225 -36.35 -13.11 -33.46
CA LEU A 225 -36.40 -11.66 -33.32
C LEU A 225 -35.62 -11.18 -32.08
N MET A 226 -35.77 -11.84 -30.92
CA MET A 226 -34.99 -11.50 -29.72
C MET A 226 -33.51 -11.79 -29.90
N GLN A 227 -33.15 -12.81 -30.68
CA GLN A 227 -31.76 -13.10 -31.03
C GLN A 227 -31.18 -12.04 -32.00
N GLN A 228 -32.02 -11.41 -32.81
CA GLN A 228 -31.62 -10.27 -33.65
C GLN A 228 -31.47 -8.98 -32.83
N VAL A 229 -32.32 -8.76 -31.83
CA VAL A 229 -32.26 -7.59 -30.94
C VAL A 229 -31.11 -7.72 -29.93
N TRP A 230 -30.86 -8.93 -29.40
CA TRP A 230 -29.80 -9.23 -28.45
C TRP A 230 -28.93 -10.40 -28.94
N PRO A 231 -28.06 -10.18 -29.94
CA PRO A 231 -27.22 -11.22 -30.53
C PRO A 231 -26.22 -11.85 -29.55
N TYR A 232 -25.97 -11.20 -28.41
CA TYR A 232 -25.07 -11.67 -27.35
C TYR A 232 -25.80 -12.29 -26.15
N GLY A 233 -27.12 -12.54 -26.27
CA GLY A 233 -27.96 -13.07 -25.20
C GLY A 233 -28.82 -11.99 -24.55
N MET A 234 -30.00 -12.39 -24.07
CA MET A 234 -30.88 -11.47 -23.34
C MET A 234 -30.18 -11.07 -22.03
N PRO A 235 -30.05 -9.77 -21.73
CA PRO A 235 -29.51 -9.32 -20.45
C PRO A 235 -30.35 -9.88 -19.31
N SER A 236 -29.69 -10.49 -18.33
CA SER A 236 -30.34 -11.03 -17.14
C SER A 236 -31.06 -9.91 -16.39
N ILE A 237 -32.39 -9.98 -16.30
CA ILE A 237 -33.15 -9.07 -15.44
C ILE A 237 -33.02 -9.58 -14.01
N LEU A 238 -32.23 -8.90 -13.18
CA LEU A 238 -32.10 -9.21 -11.76
C LEU A 238 -33.44 -8.96 -11.05
N LYS A 239 -34.12 -10.02 -10.60
CA LYS A 239 -35.37 -9.89 -9.85
C LYS A 239 -35.30 -10.34 -8.39
N HIS A 240 -34.23 -11.02 -7.96
CA HIS A 240 -34.09 -11.46 -6.57
C HIS A 240 -32.94 -10.75 -5.88
N ILE A 241 -33.29 -9.92 -4.92
CA ILE A 241 -32.37 -9.30 -3.98
C ILE A 241 -32.69 -9.89 -2.61
N GLU A 242 -31.67 -10.30 -1.86
CA GLU A 242 -31.80 -10.73 -0.47
C GLU A 242 -30.72 -10.03 0.37
N CYS A 243 -31.00 -9.72 1.63
CA CYS A 243 -30.00 -9.16 2.54
C CYS A 243 -29.58 -10.17 3.60
N ASP A 244 -28.37 -9.98 4.16
CA ASP A 244 -27.96 -10.74 5.34
C ASP A 244 -28.99 -10.61 6.47
N ARG A 245 -29.26 -11.70 7.20
CA ARG A 245 -30.14 -11.68 8.39
C ARG A 245 -29.73 -10.64 9.45
N ALA A 246 -28.45 -10.24 9.45
CA ALA A 246 -27.94 -9.20 10.31
C ALA A 246 -28.58 -7.83 10.04
N PHE A 247 -29.00 -7.57 8.80
CA PHE A 247 -29.69 -6.35 8.41
C PHE A 247 -30.93 -6.08 9.29
N PHE A 248 -31.77 -7.10 9.49
CA PHE A 248 -32.94 -6.98 10.36
C PHE A 248 -32.59 -6.72 11.83
N ALA A 249 -31.40 -7.14 12.29
CA ALA A 249 -30.90 -6.78 13.62
C ALA A 249 -30.42 -5.31 13.69
N PHE A 250 -30.06 -4.71 12.56
CA PHE A 250 -29.64 -3.31 12.48
C PHE A 250 -30.80 -2.33 12.39
N LEU A 251 -31.91 -2.71 11.76
CA LEU A 251 -33.08 -1.85 11.53
C LEU A 251 -33.58 -1.13 12.80
N PRO A 252 -33.71 -1.77 13.98
CA PRO A 252 -34.12 -1.08 15.20
C PRO A 252 -33.16 0.03 15.66
N HIS A 253 -31.98 0.13 15.06
CA HIS A 253 -30.94 1.09 15.40
C HIS A 253 -30.69 2.14 14.31
N ILE A 254 -31.58 2.27 13.32
CA ILE A 254 -31.43 3.13 12.13
C ILE A 254 -31.10 4.60 12.46
N LEU A 255 -31.67 5.13 13.55
CA LEU A 255 -31.42 6.51 14.00
C LEU A 255 -29.96 6.76 14.43
N ARG A 256 -29.21 5.69 14.71
CA ARG A 256 -27.80 5.74 15.12
C ARG A 256 -26.85 5.47 13.96
N TRP A 257 -27.34 5.16 12.77
CA TRP A 257 -26.48 4.84 11.63
C TRP A 257 -25.76 6.11 11.20
N ARG A 258 -24.42 6.10 11.32
CA ARG A 258 -23.54 7.17 10.86
C ARG A 258 -23.00 6.87 9.46
N SER A 259 -22.61 5.62 9.24
CA SER A 259 -22.11 5.15 7.96
C SER A 259 -22.82 3.85 7.60
N VAL A 260 -23.28 3.74 6.36
CA VAL A 260 -23.89 2.50 5.85
C VAL A 260 -23.20 2.13 4.55
N HIS A 261 -22.68 0.91 4.50
CA HIS A 261 -22.06 0.33 3.33
C HIS A 261 -22.87 -0.88 2.87
N PHE A 262 -23.55 -0.72 1.74
CA PHE A 262 -24.22 -1.81 1.03
C PHE A 262 -23.24 -2.44 0.04
N HIS A 263 -22.91 -3.71 0.28
CA HIS A 263 -22.02 -4.49 -0.56
C HIS A 263 -22.82 -5.53 -1.34
N PHE A 264 -22.98 -5.31 -2.65
CA PHE A 264 -23.71 -6.18 -3.55
C PHE A 264 -22.85 -7.35 -4.02
N ILE A 265 -23.31 -8.57 -3.74
CA ILE A 265 -22.62 -9.82 -4.04
C ILE A 265 -23.51 -10.64 -4.96
N GLU A 266 -22.94 -11.13 -6.06
CA GLU A 266 -23.65 -12.06 -6.93
C GLU A 266 -23.86 -13.40 -6.23
N ALA A 267 -25.11 -13.88 -6.21
CA ALA A 267 -25.49 -15.06 -5.46
C ALA A 267 -26.42 -15.96 -6.26
N PHE A 268 -26.06 -17.22 -6.48
CA PHE A 268 -26.89 -18.17 -7.24
C PHE A 268 -27.87 -18.93 -6.36
N GLY A 269 -29.10 -19.10 -6.84
CA GLY A 269 -30.10 -19.97 -6.21
C GLY A 269 -30.88 -19.36 -5.04
N PHE A 270 -30.77 -18.05 -4.84
CA PHE A 270 -31.57 -17.33 -3.86
C PHE A 270 -32.96 -17.01 -4.41
N LYS A 271 -33.99 -17.26 -3.60
CA LYS A 271 -35.40 -16.93 -3.91
C LYS A 271 -35.82 -15.62 -3.23
N GLY A 272 -34.87 -14.73 -3.01
CA GLY A 272 -35.03 -13.51 -2.22
C GLY A 272 -36.22 -12.66 -2.65
N SER A 273 -36.77 -11.92 -1.68
CA SER A 273 -37.79 -10.91 -1.93
C SER A 273 -37.18 -9.52 -1.85
N SER A 274 -37.59 -8.62 -2.76
CA SER A 274 -37.24 -7.20 -2.74
C SER A 274 -37.90 -6.43 -1.59
N ASP A 275 -38.77 -7.08 -0.81
CA ASP A 275 -39.57 -6.44 0.24
C ASP A 275 -38.72 -5.74 1.32
N PHE A 276 -37.45 -6.11 1.50
CA PHE A 276 -36.64 -5.50 2.57
C PHE A 276 -36.33 -4.00 2.32
N PHE A 277 -36.28 -3.55 1.06
CA PHE A 277 -36.15 -2.12 0.80
C PHE A 277 -37.47 -1.39 1.07
N GLU A 278 -38.61 -2.06 0.86
CA GLU A 278 -39.92 -1.52 1.19
C GLU A 278 -40.05 -1.23 2.69
N ASP A 279 -39.44 -2.05 3.56
CA ASP A 279 -39.37 -1.80 4.99
C ASP A 279 -38.59 -0.51 5.35
N MET A 280 -37.76 0.00 4.44
CA MET A 280 -37.02 1.26 4.58
C MET A 280 -37.64 2.43 3.80
N ARG A 281 -38.78 2.24 3.13
CA ARG A 281 -39.45 3.32 2.42
C ARG A 281 -39.80 4.45 3.40
N ASP A 282 -39.57 5.70 2.98
CA ASP A 282 -39.83 6.90 3.77
C ASP A 282 -39.09 6.95 5.13
N THR A 283 -38.01 6.18 5.29
CA THR A 283 -37.28 6.13 6.55
C THR A 283 -36.39 7.36 6.75
N HIS A 284 -36.35 7.83 8.00
CA HIS A 284 -35.54 8.98 8.41
C HIS A 284 -34.21 8.53 9.02
N PHE A 285 -33.10 9.04 8.46
CA PHE A 285 -31.73 8.74 8.86
C PHE A 285 -31.04 10.02 9.37
N PRO A 286 -31.34 10.48 10.61
CA PRO A 286 -30.88 11.77 11.11
C PRO A 286 -29.37 11.84 11.39
N SER A 287 -28.70 10.70 11.52
CA SER A 287 -27.27 10.62 11.85
C SER A 287 -26.42 10.17 10.67
N LEU A 288 -27.03 9.81 9.54
CA LEU A 288 -26.33 9.21 8.41
C LEU A 288 -25.50 10.29 7.71
N ASP A 289 -24.20 10.11 7.73
CA ASP A 289 -23.20 11.03 7.20
C ASP A 289 -22.56 10.45 5.93
N THR A 290 -22.32 9.13 5.92
CA THR A 290 -21.71 8.42 4.80
C THR A 290 -22.61 7.29 4.29
N LEU A 291 -22.89 7.27 2.99
CA LEU A 291 -23.56 6.16 2.31
C LEU A 291 -22.66 5.61 1.20
N THR A 292 -22.36 4.31 1.29
CA THR A 292 -21.51 3.60 0.36
C THR A 292 -22.28 2.44 -0.28
N VAL A 293 -22.20 2.31 -1.59
CA VAL A 293 -22.81 1.25 -2.39
C VAL A 293 -21.73 0.70 -3.32
N THR A 294 -21.31 -0.54 -3.11
CA THR A 294 -20.29 -1.21 -3.94
C THR A 294 -20.75 -2.59 -4.38
N HIS A 295 -20.04 -3.17 -5.36
CA HIS A 295 -20.29 -4.51 -5.86
C HIS A 295 -18.95 -5.23 -6.11
N ASP A 296 -18.94 -6.57 -6.02
CA ASP A 296 -17.74 -7.40 -6.25
C ASP A 296 -17.46 -7.69 -7.75
N HIS A 297 -18.50 -7.71 -8.60
CA HIS A 297 -18.40 -8.13 -10.01
C HIS A 297 -19.12 -7.23 -11.00
N ASN A 298 -18.53 -7.10 -12.20
CA ASN A 298 -19.02 -6.26 -13.30
C ASN A 298 -20.38 -6.69 -13.89
N ASP A 299 -20.86 -7.91 -13.59
CA ASP A 299 -22.02 -8.48 -14.31
C ASP A 299 -23.38 -8.16 -13.65
N ILE A 300 -23.38 -7.42 -12.53
CA ILE A 300 -24.62 -7.05 -11.83
C ILE A 300 -25.20 -5.74 -12.38
N SER A 301 -24.76 -5.23 -13.52
CA SER A 301 -24.95 -3.83 -13.92
C SER A 301 -26.41 -3.34 -14.03
N ARG A 302 -27.41 -4.24 -14.08
CA ARG A 302 -28.84 -3.90 -14.31
C ARG A 302 -29.79 -4.05 -13.13
N LEU A 303 -29.42 -3.57 -11.94
CA LEU A 303 -30.35 -3.47 -10.83
C LEU A 303 -31.06 -2.11 -10.89
N GLU A 304 -32.22 -2.07 -11.51
CA GLU A 304 -33.03 -0.85 -11.70
C GLU A 304 -33.60 -0.27 -10.38
N ASN A 305 -33.37 -0.89 -9.22
CA ASN A 305 -34.28 -0.78 -8.07
C ASN A 305 -33.69 -0.26 -6.75
N MET A 306 -32.69 0.63 -6.78
CA MET A 306 -32.42 1.49 -5.60
C MET A 306 -33.31 2.74 -5.57
N GLY A 307 -34.34 2.83 -6.43
CA GLY A 307 -35.29 3.93 -6.45
C GLY A 307 -35.99 4.17 -5.09
N ILE A 308 -36.02 3.18 -4.21
CA ILE A 308 -36.58 3.33 -2.85
C ILE A 308 -35.74 4.29 -2.00
N ALA A 309 -34.43 4.41 -2.27
CA ALA A 309 -33.59 5.39 -1.59
C ALA A 309 -34.03 6.83 -1.83
N SER A 310 -34.71 7.13 -2.96
CA SER A 310 -35.28 8.46 -3.23
C SER A 310 -36.29 8.93 -2.17
N SER A 311 -36.90 7.99 -1.44
CA SER A 311 -37.83 8.28 -0.34
C SER A 311 -37.15 8.57 1.00
N TRP A 312 -35.85 8.30 1.11
CA TRP A 312 -35.14 8.44 2.37
C TRP A 312 -34.92 9.90 2.75
N SER A 313 -35.11 10.21 4.02
CA SER A 313 -34.76 11.51 4.59
C SER A 313 -33.39 11.43 5.22
N THR A 314 -32.38 11.97 4.53
CA THR A 314 -30.96 11.88 4.91
C THR A 314 -30.32 13.27 5.04
N PRO A 315 -30.76 14.11 6.01
CA PRO A 315 -30.40 15.53 6.05
C PRO A 315 -28.91 15.78 6.34
N THR A 316 -28.20 14.79 6.88
CA THR A 316 -26.79 14.92 7.30
C THR A 316 -25.82 14.24 6.35
N VAL A 317 -26.28 13.64 5.24
CA VAL A 317 -25.38 12.90 4.34
C VAL A 317 -24.45 13.89 3.64
N THR A 318 -23.16 13.77 3.92
CA THR A 318 -22.10 14.58 3.32
C THR A 318 -21.26 13.78 2.33
N THR A 319 -21.20 12.45 2.48
CA THR A 319 -20.35 11.58 1.67
C THR A 319 -21.18 10.49 0.98
N LEU A 320 -21.10 10.45 -0.35
CA LEU A 320 -21.70 9.43 -1.19
C LEU A 320 -20.62 8.68 -1.96
N VAL A 321 -20.64 7.35 -1.89
CA VAL A 321 -19.73 6.47 -2.62
C VAL A 321 -20.56 5.45 -3.38
N LEU A 322 -20.65 5.53 -4.71
CA LEU A 322 -21.57 4.73 -5.52
C LEU A 322 -20.83 4.06 -6.68
N TYR A 323 -20.79 2.74 -6.72
CA TYR A 323 -20.19 1.99 -7.82
C TYR A 323 -21.26 1.16 -8.55
N ASP A 324 -21.47 1.47 -9.84
CA ASP A 324 -22.41 0.86 -10.80
C ASP A 324 -23.89 0.99 -10.45
N ARG A 325 -24.24 2.00 -9.65
CA ARG A 325 -25.63 2.25 -9.22
C ARG A 325 -25.91 3.73 -9.15
N LEU A 326 -27.00 4.13 -9.79
CA LEU A 326 -27.60 5.43 -9.57
C LEU A 326 -28.60 5.32 -8.43
N LEU A 327 -28.40 6.16 -7.42
CA LEU A 327 -29.48 6.50 -6.51
C LEU A 327 -30.37 7.52 -7.24
N VAL A 328 -31.46 7.04 -7.83
CA VAL A 328 -32.56 7.90 -8.31
C VAL A 328 -33.00 8.79 -7.13
N PRO A 329 -33.17 10.10 -7.32
CA PRO A 329 -32.45 11.09 -6.52
C PRO A 329 -32.83 11.06 -5.05
N LEU A 330 -31.81 11.07 -4.19
CA LEU A 330 -31.97 11.41 -2.78
C LEU A 330 -32.50 12.85 -2.69
N GLN A 331 -33.56 13.08 -1.92
CA GLN A 331 -34.17 14.42 -1.79
C GLN A 331 -33.21 15.49 -1.22
N SER A 332 -32.03 15.07 -0.71
CA SER A 332 -31.06 15.92 -0.02
C SER A 332 -29.65 15.87 -0.61
N LEU A 333 -29.52 15.77 -1.94
CA LEU A 333 -28.20 15.85 -2.60
C LEU A 333 -27.48 17.19 -2.38
N ALA A 334 -28.20 18.25 -2.01
CA ALA A 334 -27.64 19.56 -1.74
C ALA A 334 -26.61 19.57 -0.60
N GLY A 335 -26.68 18.63 0.35
CA GLY A 335 -25.74 18.53 1.48
C GLY A 335 -24.46 17.74 1.19
N VAL A 336 -24.36 17.07 0.04
CA VAL A 336 -23.25 16.19 -0.30
C VAL A 336 -22.01 17.03 -0.63
N THR A 337 -20.95 16.86 0.16
CA THR A 337 -19.66 17.54 -0.02
C THR A 337 -18.62 16.66 -0.72
N THR A 338 -18.78 15.34 -0.65
CA THR A 338 -17.87 14.34 -1.24
C THR A 338 -18.67 13.31 -2.03
N LEU A 339 -18.36 13.19 -3.32
CA LEU A 339 -18.96 12.20 -4.20
C LEU A 339 -17.85 11.35 -4.84
N ASP A 340 -17.90 10.04 -4.62
CA ASP A 340 -17.06 9.05 -5.32
C ASP A 340 -17.97 8.12 -6.12
N VAL A 341 -17.91 8.19 -7.43
CA VAL A 341 -18.79 7.46 -8.34
C VAL A 341 -17.99 6.62 -9.31
N GLY A 342 -18.33 5.34 -9.41
CA GLY A 342 -17.76 4.40 -10.38
C GLY A 342 -18.82 3.86 -11.34
N TYR A 343 -18.45 3.68 -12.61
CA TYR A 343 -19.36 3.21 -13.66
C TYR A 343 -18.76 2.08 -14.49
N SER A 344 -19.59 1.07 -14.73
CA SER A 344 -19.38 -0.01 -15.69
C SER A 344 -20.23 0.16 -16.96
N GLU A 345 -21.26 1.02 -16.93
CA GLU A 345 -22.17 1.27 -18.08
C GLU A 345 -22.18 2.76 -18.48
N PRO A 346 -22.06 3.09 -19.78
CA PRO A 346 -22.08 4.47 -20.27
C PRO A 346 -23.36 5.25 -19.95
N GLU A 347 -24.52 4.61 -20.03
CA GLU A 347 -25.82 5.24 -19.82
C GLU A 347 -25.94 5.78 -18.38
N LEU A 348 -25.47 5.00 -17.40
CA LEU A 348 -25.44 5.41 -16.00
C LEU A 348 -24.50 6.61 -15.78
N ALA A 349 -23.38 6.65 -16.50
CA ALA A 349 -22.45 7.76 -16.44
C ALA A 349 -23.09 9.06 -16.98
N ILE A 350 -23.83 8.98 -18.08
CA ILE A 350 -24.57 10.13 -18.67
C ILE A 350 -25.69 10.61 -17.72
N GLU A 351 -26.43 9.70 -17.11
CA GLU A 351 -27.47 10.06 -16.14
C GLU A 351 -26.89 10.71 -14.89
N MET A 352 -25.80 10.20 -14.31
CA MET A 352 -25.17 10.84 -13.15
C MET A 352 -24.67 12.23 -13.49
N LEU A 353 -24.06 12.41 -14.67
CA LEU A 353 -23.61 13.72 -15.14
C LEU A 353 -24.74 14.78 -15.08
N LYS A 354 -25.99 14.39 -15.38
CA LYS A 354 -27.16 15.27 -15.22
C LYS A 354 -27.45 15.60 -13.75
N THR A 355 -27.34 14.60 -12.87
CA THR A 355 -27.58 14.80 -11.42
C THR A 355 -26.50 15.60 -10.71
N LEU A 356 -25.27 15.67 -11.25
CA LEU A 356 -24.19 16.45 -10.65
C LEU A 356 -24.54 17.95 -10.53
N ILE A 357 -25.38 18.46 -11.43
CA ILE A 357 -25.85 19.87 -11.42
C ILE A 357 -26.69 20.16 -10.17
N GLU A 358 -27.38 19.16 -9.62
CA GLU A 358 -28.25 19.31 -8.46
C GLU A 358 -27.46 19.36 -7.14
N MET A 359 -26.18 18.97 -7.15
CA MET A 359 -25.31 18.95 -5.97
C MET A 359 -24.62 20.31 -5.78
N SER A 360 -25.21 21.17 -4.95
CA SER A 360 -24.74 22.56 -4.75
C SER A 360 -23.65 22.75 -3.69
N SER A 361 -23.30 21.72 -2.92
CA SER A 361 -22.25 21.79 -1.86
C SER A 361 -21.03 20.89 -2.11
N MET A 362 -20.95 20.24 -3.27
CA MET A 362 -19.88 19.30 -3.60
C MET A 362 -18.51 20.00 -3.72
N SER A 363 -17.57 19.58 -2.88
CA SER A 363 -16.20 20.11 -2.84
C SER A 363 -15.17 19.10 -3.35
N ASP A 364 -15.46 17.80 -3.22
CA ASP A 364 -14.61 16.69 -3.63
C ASP A 364 -15.41 15.76 -4.55
N LEU A 365 -14.95 15.62 -5.79
CA LEU A 365 -15.58 14.82 -6.82
C LEU A 365 -14.57 13.81 -7.37
N ARG A 366 -14.89 12.53 -7.24
CA ARG A 366 -14.17 11.43 -7.83
C ARG A 366 -15.07 10.67 -8.80
N ILE A 367 -14.60 10.53 -10.05
CA ILE A 367 -15.27 9.80 -11.11
C ILE A 367 -14.36 8.66 -11.57
N ASP A 368 -14.85 7.43 -11.50
CA ASP A 368 -14.14 6.22 -11.89
C ASP A 368 -14.86 5.50 -13.05
N ILE A 369 -14.35 5.67 -14.26
CA ILE A 369 -14.84 4.96 -15.46
C ILE A 369 -13.91 3.80 -15.84
N SER A 370 -13.02 3.35 -14.95
CA SER A 370 -12.07 2.29 -15.27
C SER A 370 -12.72 0.93 -15.51
N LYS A 371 -13.96 0.75 -15.07
CA LYS A 371 -14.73 -0.48 -15.26
C LYS A 371 -15.68 -0.44 -16.46
N LEU A 372 -15.77 0.70 -17.16
CA LEU A 372 -16.73 0.90 -18.25
C LEU A 372 -16.52 -0.13 -19.37
N ASP A 373 -17.58 -0.85 -19.75
CA ASP A 373 -17.55 -1.77 -20.88
C ASP A 373 -18.05 -1.08 -22.16
N TYR A 374 -17.10 -0.60 -22.98
CA TYR A 374 -17.37 0.10 -24.25
C TYR A 374 -17.80 -0.83 -25.38
N ARG A 375 -18.21 -2.05 -25.07
CA ARG A 375 -18.82 -2.96 -26.07
C ARG A 375 -20.22 -2.51 -26.47
N SER A 376 -20.80 -1.54 -25.77
CA SER A 376 -22.11 -0.96 -26.09
C SER A 376 -22.07 -0.13 -27.39
N SER A 377 -23.26 0.13 -27.93
CA SER A 377 -23.48 0.65 -29.27
C SER A 377 -22.93 2.06 -29.50
N THR A 378 -22.77 2.45 -30.78
CA THR A 378 -22.40 3.81 -31.19
C THR A 378 -23.35 4.90 -30.67
N SER A 379 -24.56 4.51 -30.24
CA SER A 379 -25.56 5.39 -29.62
C SER A 379 -25.03 6.16 -28.42
N ASP A 380 -24.24 5.52 -27.55
CA ASP A 380 -23.93 6.10 -26.25
C ASP A 380 -22.94 7.27 -26.39
N ALA A 381 -22.07 7.18 -27.40
CA ALA A 381 -21.23 8.29 -27.78
C ALA A 381 -22.06 9.46 -28.31
N GLU A 382 -23.10 9.20 -29.12
CA GLU A 382 -23.99 10.25 -29.63
C GLU A 382 -24.77 10.92 -28.50
N ASP A 383 -25.29 10.15 -27.54
CA ASP A 383 -26.00 10.67 -26.36
C ASP A 383 -25.08 11.50 -25.46
N LEU A 384 -23.85 11.04 -25.25
CA LEU A 384 -22.84 11.80 -24.52
C LEU A 384 -22.46 13.09 -25.29
N HIS A 385 -22.36 13.04 -26.63
CA HIS A 385 -22.12 14.23 -27.46
C HIS A 385 -23.27 15.23 -27.40
N ALA A 386 -24.51 14.74 -27.35
CA ALA A 386 -25.71 15.55 -27.23
C ALA A 386 -25.86 16.22 -25.86
N LEU A 387 -25.18 15.70 -24.83
CA LEU A 387 -25.21 16.29 -23.48
C LEU A 387 -24.61 17.71 -23.50
N GLU A 388 -25.26 18.65 -22.82
CA GLU A 388 -24.71 19.99 -22.64
C GLU A 388 -23.46 19.95 -21.75
N ASN A 389 -22.63 20.99 -21.84
CA ASN A 389 -21.50 21.13 -20.91
C ASN A 389 -22.04 21.37 -19.50
N ILE A 390 -21.49 20.63 -18.54
CA ILE A 390 -21.86 20.64 -17.13
C ILE A 390 -20.85 21.51 -16.39
N ASP A 391 -21.32 22.65 -15.90
CA ASP A 391 -20.55 23.54 -15.04
C ASP A 391 -20.76 23.18 -13.57
N ILE A 392 -19.70 22.71 -12.91
CA ILE A 392 -19.71 22.42 -11.47
C ILE A 392 -18.71 23.35 -10.79
N GLY A 393 -19.09 24.62 -10.70
CA GLY A 393 -18.25 25.68 -10.15
C GLY A 393 -17.92 25.58 -8.65
N ILE A 394 -18.32 24.54 -7.93
CA ILE A 394 -18.06 24.41 -6.49
C ILE A 394 -16.96 23.40 -6.15
N VAL A 395 -16.60 22.53 -7.09
CA VAL A 395 -15.63 21.45 -6.86
C VAL A 395 -14.24 22.04 -6.71
N GLU A 396 -13.57 21.74 -5.60
CA GLU A 396 -12.18 22.14 -5.31
C GLU A 396 -11.18 21.02 -5.62
N LYS A 397 -11.60 19.76 -5.42
CA LYS A 397 -10.79 18.56 -5.67
C LYS A 397 -11.49 17.67 -6.67
N PHE A 398 -10.79 17.33 -7.74
CA PHE A 398 -11.30 16.46 -8.78
C PHE A 398 -10.36 15.29 -8.99
N GLU A 399 -10.88 14.07 -8.89
CA GLU A 399 -10.20 12.85 -9.27
C GLU A 399 -10.93 12.14 -10.41
N PHE A 400 -10.19 11.77 -11.45
CA PHE A 400 -10.69 11.04 -12.59
C PHE A 400 -9.89 9.75 -12.78
N VAL A 401 -10.57 8.61 -12.68
CA VAL A 401 -9.98 7.27 -12.81
C VAL A 401 -10.52 6.62 -14.08
N PHE A 402 -9.63 6.06 -14.89
CA PHE A 402 -9.97 5.48 -16.19
C PHE A 402 -9.08 4.28 -16.49
N LEU A 403 -9.50 3.43 -17.43
CA LEU A 403 -8.70 2.30 -17.89
C LEU A 403 -7.67 2.81 -18.90
N SER A 404 -6.40 2.46 -18.70
CA SER A 404 -5.32 2.82 -19.63
C SER A 404 -5.59 2.33 -21.05
N ASN A 405 -6.21 1.15 -21.19
CA ASN A 405 -6.54 0.54 -22.48
C ASN A 405 -7.61 1.28 -23.27
N ASP A 406 -8.49 2.04 -22.60
CA ASP A 406 -9.51 2.81 -23.32
C ASP A 406 -8.87 4.02 -23.99
N VAL A 407 -7.86 4.59 -23.34
CA VAL A 407 -7.13 5.77 -23.82
C VAL A 407 -6.00 5.39 -24.78
N ALA A 408 -5.42 4.20 -24.62
CA ALA A 408 -4.62 3.58 -25.69
C ALA A 408 -5.56 3.28 -26.88
N GLU A 409 -5.15 3.53 -28.13
CA GLU A 409 -6.00 3.42 -29.33
C GLU A 409 -6.48 1.98 -29.67
N GLU A 410 -6.63 1.11 -28.68
CA GLU A 410 -6.97 -0.31 -28.76
C GLU A 410 -8.43 -0.53 -29.09
N ARG A 411 -9.32 0.19 -28.40
CA ARG A 411 -10.75 0.13 -28.63
C ARG A 411 -11.15 1.24 -29.59
N PRO A 412 -11.81 0.94 -30.72
CA PRO A 412 -12.40 1.97 -31.54
C PRO A 412 -13.31 2.81 -30.65
N ASN A 413 -13.08 4.13 -30.63
CA ASN A 413 -13.81 5.12 -29.84
C ASN A 413 -13.54 5.19 -28.33
N GLY A 414 -12.68 4.35 -27.72
CA GLY A 414 -12.39 4.43 -26.29
C GLY A 414 -11.85 5.81 -25.88
N LEU A 415 -10.74 6.24 -26.50
CA LEU A 415 -10.13 7.55 -26.27
C LEU A 415 -11.12 8.68 -26.55
N HIS A 416 -11.90 8.53 -27.62
CA HIS A 416 -12.92 9.51 -28.01
C HIS A 416 -14.00 9.65 -26.95
N PHE A 417 -14.51 8.55 -26.39
CA PHE A 417 -15.49 8.57 -25.32
C PHE A 417 -14.93 9.22 -24.06
N VAL A 418 -13.77 8.77 -23.58
CA VAL A 418 -13.15 9.30 -22.34
C VAL A 418 -12.86 10.81 -22.50
N ARG A 419 -12.38 11.24 -23.66
CA ARG A 419 -12.19 12.68 -23.97
C ARG A 419 -13.51 13.42 -24.05
N THR A 420 -14.51 12.87 -24.73
CA THR A 420 -15.84 13.49 -24.84
C THR A 420 -16.42 13.65 -23.44
N PHE A 421 -16.33 12.63 -22.59
CA PHE A 421 -16.80 12.65 -21.20
C PHE A 421 -16.15 13.77 -20.40
N LEU A 422 -14.82 13.84 -20.40
CA LEU A 422 -14.10 14.92 -19.74
C LEU A 422 -14.43 16.30 -20.35
N SER A 423 -14.64 16.39 -21.66
CA SER A 423 -15.00 17.65 -22.32
C SER A 423 -16.37 18.18 -21.88
N LYS A 424 -17.26 17.32 -21.37
CA LYS A 424 -18.54 17.76 -20.80
C LYS A 424 -18.41 18.32 -19.40
N LEU A 425 -17.30 18.10 -18.71
CA LEU A 425 -17.06 18.64 -17.38
C LEU A 425 -16.33 19.99 -17.45
N TYR A 426 -16.93 21.02 -16.88
CA TYR A 426 -16.30 22.31 -16.64
C TYR A 426 -16.22 22.56 -15.14
N LEU A 427 -15.00 22.59 -14.60
CA LEU A 427 -14.73 22.65 -13.16
C LEU A 427 -13.86 23.88 -12.87
N PRO A 428 -14.41 25.11 -12.98
CA PRO A 428 -13.63 26.33 -12.99
C PRO A 428 -12.88 26.59 -11.67
N ASN A 429 -13.37 26.03 -10.56
CA ASN A 429 -12.83 26.22 -9.22
C ASN A 429 -11.98 25.05 -8.71
N ALA A 430 -11.76 24.01 -9.52
CA ALA A 430 -10.93 22.89 -9.12
C ALA A 430 -9.46 23.34 -8.94
N VAL A 431 -8.96 23.20 -7.73
CA VAL A 431 -7.59 23.56 -7.32
C VAL A 431 -6.67 22.34 -7.42
N THR A 432 -7.20 21.15 -7.11
CA THR A 432 -6.44 19.89 -7.14
C THR A 432 -7.06 18.95 -8.16
N LEU A 433 -6.25 18.53 -9.13
CA LEU A 433 -6.61 17.52 -10.12
C LEU A 433 -5.84 16.23 -9.86
N SER A 434 -6.48 15.09 -10.03
CA SER A 434 -5.87 13.77 -9.97
C SER A 434 -6.38 12.90 -11.10
N PHE A 435 -5.51 12.44 -11.98
CA PHE A 435 -5.83 11.51 -13.05
C PHE A 435 -5.18 10.17 -12.75
N LYS A 436 -5.97 9.10 -12.65
CA LYS A 436 -5.46 7.74 -12.40
C LYS A 436 -5.80 6.82 -13.58
N ALA A 437 -4.77 6.39 -14.30
CA ALA A 437 -4.89 5.35 -15.31
C ALA A 437 -4.65 3.99 -14.65
N VAL A 438 -5.69 3.16 -14.61
CA VAL A 438 -5.63 1.79 -14.09
C VAL A 438 -5.47 0.84 -15.27
N ASP A 439 -4.63 -0.17 -15.15
CA ASP A 439 -4.45 -1.14 -16.21
C ASP A 439 -5.49 -2.27 -16.13
N SER A 440 -5.86 -2.79 -17.30
CA SER A 440 -6.75 -3.95 -17.38
C SER A 440 -5.95 -5.25 -17.37
N LYS A 441 -6.61 -6.36 -17.01
CA LYS A 441 -6.01 -7.70 -17.14
C LYS A 441 -5.71 -8.09 -18.59
N HIS A 442 -6.24 -7.36 -19.57
CA HIS A 442 -6.19 -7.67 -21.00
C HIS A 442 -5.42 -6.60 -21.78
N TYR A 443 -4.18 -6.36 -21.38
CA TYR A 443 -3.34 -5.36 -22.02
C TYR A 443 -2.94 -5.72 -23.45
N SER A 444 -3.18 -4.83 -24.43
CA SER A 444 -2.88 -5.07 -25.86
C SER A 444 -1.47 -4.63 -26.25
N GLY A 445 -0.78 -3.86 -25.42
CA GLY A 445 0.57 -3.37 -25.71
C GLY A 445 0.60 -2.02 -26.43
N LYS A 446 -0.54 -1.36 -26.68
CA LYS A 446 -0.54 -0.04 -27.33
C LYS A 446 -0.14 1.05 -26.33
N PRO A 447 0.51 2.13 -26.79
CA PRO A 447 0.91 3.19 -25.88
C PRO A 447 -0.27 4.02 -25.38
N LEU A 448 -0.16 4.53 -24.16
CA LEU A 448 -1.11 5.45 -23.54
C LEU A 448 -0.75 6.89 -23.90
N SER A 449 -1.59 7.59 -24.64
CA SER A 449 -1.35 8.99 -25.06
C SER A 449 -1.94 10.01 -24.11
N LEU A 450 -1.24 10.32 -23.00
CA LEU A 450 -1.73 11.33 -22.04
C LEU A 450 -1.75 12.75 -22.64
N ASP A 451 -0.87 13.03 -23.59
CA ASP A 451 -0.84 14.29 -24.35
C ASP A 451 -2.16 14.56 -25.07
N ARG A 452 -2.67 13.55 -25.79
CA ARG A 452 -3.96 13.66 -26.49
C ARG A 452 -5.14 13.68 -25.53
N PHE A 453 -5.06 12.89 -24.47
CA PHE A 453 -6.11 12.79 -23.46
C PHE A 453 -6.29 14.09 -22.68
N LEU A 454 -5.20 14.73 -22.27
CA LEU A 454 -5.21 15.93 -21.43
C LEU A 454 -5.10 17.23 -22.24
N HIS A 455 -5.29 17.18 -23.57
CA HIS A 455 -5.14 18.36 -24.44
C HIS A 455 -6.03 19.53 -23.99
N ASP A 456 -7.28 19.24 -23.61
CA ASP A 456 -8.30 20.23 -23.28
C ASP A 456 -8.33 20.62 -21.78
N ILE A 457 -7.41 20.10 -20.97
CA ILE A 457 -7.42 20.27 -19.50
C ILE A 457 -7.34 21.74 -19.07
N SER A 458 -6.58 22.55 -19.79
CA SER A 458 -6.33 23.95 -19.41
C SER A 458 -7.60 24.80 -19.49
N GLU A 459 -8.47 24.51 -20.46
CA GLU A 459 -9.73 25.24 -20.65
C GLU A 459 -10.78 24.83 -19.61
N ARG A 460 -10.77 23.55 -19.21
CA ARG A 460 -11.77 22.99 -18.28
C ARG A 460 -11.46 23.22 -16.81
N PHE A 461 -10.17 23.40 -16.49
CA PHE A 461 -9.68 23.54 -15.12
C PHE A 461 -8.78 24.78 -14.94
N PRO A 462 -9.26 25.99 -15.25
CA PRO A 462 -8.44 27.21 -15.31
C PRO A 462 -7.76 27.58 -13.98
N ARG A 463 -8.30 27.14 -12.83
CA ARG A 463 -7.76 27.44 -11.49
C ARG A 463 -6.91 26.33 -10.88
N ALA A 464 -6.62 25.25 -11.62
CA ALA A 464 -5.84 24.15 -11.08
C ALA A 464 -4.41 24.60 -10.69
N ILE A 465 -4.05 24.32 -9.43
CA ILE A 465 -2.74 24.62 -8.83
C ILE A 465 -1.92 23.34 -8.72
N THR A 466 -2.57 22.21 -8.42
CA THR A 466 -1.93 20.90 -8.29
C THR A 466 -2.53 19.92 -9.28
N CYS A 467 -1.67 19.20 -10.01
CA CYS A 467 -2.08 18.13 -10.92
C CYS A 467 -1.27 16.88 -10.63
N ASN A 468 -1.97 15.81 -10.26
CA ASN A 468 -1.41 14.48 -10.03
C ASN A 468 -1.82 13.57 -11.17
N ILE A 469 -0.86 12.87 -11.76
CA ILE A 469 -1.09 11.85 -12.78
C ILE A 469 -0.45 10.57 -12.23
N ASN A 470 -1.25 9.53 -12.07
CA ASN A 470 -0.80 8.21 -11.65
C ASN A 470 -1.17 7.21 -12.73
N VAL A 471 -0.18 6.54 -13.30
CA VAL A 471 -0.38 5.46 -14.25
C VAL A 471 0.15 4.21 -13.58
N THR A 472 -0.76 3.29 -13.31
CA THR A 472 -0.48 2.00 -12.70
C THR A 472 -0.65 0.88 -13.72
N ARG A 473 0.25 -0.08 -13.70
CA ARG A 473 0.38 -1.25 -14.55
C ARG A 473 -0.23 -2.44 -13.82
N GLY A 474 -0.89 -3.27 -14.60
CA GLY A 474 -1.51 -4.50 -14.16
C GLY A 474 -0.47 -5.60 -14.05
N GLU A 475 -0.93 -6.84 -14.02
CA GLU A 475 -0.05 -8.00 -13.93
C GLU A 475 1.10 -7.97 -14.96
N PRO A 476 2.31 -8.41 -14.60
CA PRO A 476 3.60 -7.98 -15.16
C PRO A 476 3.96 -8.57 -16.54
N ARG A 477 2.98 -9.07 -17.31
CA ARG A 477 3.25 -10.04 -18.38
C ARG A 477 3.79 -9.43 -19.68
N THR A 478 3.63 -8.13 -19.95
CA THR A 478 4.05 -7.54 -21.24
C THR A 478 4.86 -6.24 -21.07
N PRO A 479 6.18 -6.24 -21.32
CA PRO A 479 7.10 -5.16 -20.94
C PRO A 479 7.21 -3.98 -21.93
N ARG A 480 6.12 -3.52 -22.59
CA ARG A 480 6.31 -2.69 -23.80
C ARG A 480 5.41 -1.50 -24.08
N SER A 481 4.36 -1.23 -23.31
CA SER A 481 3.67 0.03 -23.57
C SER A 481 4.44 1.21 -23.04
N ALA A 482 4.51 2.23 -23.88
CA ALA A 482 4.94 3.54 -23.47
C ALA A 482 3.73 4.39 -23.10
N THR A 483 3.88 5.23 -22.08
CA THR A 483 2.98 6.32 -21.77
C THR A 483 3.60 7.60 -22.32
N TYR A 484 2.95 8.22 -23.31
CA TYR A 484 3.35 9.52 -23.81
C TYR A 484 3.00 10.59 -22.78
N LEU A 485 4.00 11.38 -22.40
CA LEU A 485 3.86 12.43 -21.38
C LEU A 485 3.11 13.65 -21.93
N PRO A 486 2.23 14.27 -21.12
CA PRO A 486 1.47 15.43 -21.54
C PRO A 486 2.34 16.69 -21.65
N PHE A 487 1.94 17.62 -22.52
CA PHE A 487 2.60 18.91 -22.73
C PHE A 487 1.67 20.13 -22.53
N ASN A 488 0.36 19.91 -22.39
CA ASN A 488 -0.63 20.95 -22.10
C ASN A 488 -1.02 20.92 -20.61
N PHE A 489 -0.88 22.06 -19.94
CA PHE A 489 -1.16 22.21 -18.51
C PHE A 489 -1.90 23.51 -18.22
N PRO A 490 -2.74 23.54 -17.17
CA PRO A 490 -3.40 24.76 -16.73
C PRO A 490 -2.40 25.88 -16.44
N ALA A 491 -2.73 27.11 -16.83
CA ALA A 491 -1.80 28.25 -16.72
C ALA A 491 -1.38 28.58 -15.27
N ASN A 492 -2.20 28.22 -14.29
CA ASN A 492 -1.95 28.45 -12.87
C ASN A 492 -1.29 27.25 -12.16
N LEU A 493 -0.90 26.21 -12.89
CA LEU A 493 -0.33 25.02 -12.29
C LEU A 493 1.00 25.34 -11.61
N GLU A 494 1.09 25.08 -10.30
CA GLU A 494 2.32 25.26 -9.51
C GLU A 494 3.01 23.93 -9.18
N THR A 495 2.23 22.87 -8.97
CA THR A 495 2.74 21.53 -8.64
C THR A 495 2.25 20.49 -9.63
N LEU A 496 3.19 19.84 -10.33
CA LEU A 496 2.92 18.73 -11.22
C LEU A 496 3.54 17.45 -10.65
N ARG A 497 2.75 16.40 -10.47
CA ARG A 497 3.25 15.07 -10.08
C ARG A 497 2.84 14.06 -11.13
N VAL A 498 3.82 13.41 -11.76
CA VAL A 498 3.61 12.31 -12.71
C VAL A 498 4.30 11.09 -12.15
N VAL A 499 3.53 10.05 -11.85
CA VAL A 499 4.01 8.77 -11.38
C VAL A 499 3.54 7.71 -12.35
N CYS A 500 4.48 6.98 -12.92
CA CYS A 500 4.19 6.01 -13.96
C CYS A 500 5.06 4.78 -13.77
N ASP A 501 4.43 3.62 -13.83
CA ASP A 501 5.11 2.32 -13.79
C ASP A 501 5.24 1.63 -15.16
N THR A 502 4.81 2.31 -16.22
CA THR A 502 5.08 1.92 -17.62
C THR A 502 6.31 2.66 -18.17
N CYS A 503 6.76 2.30 -19.38
CA CYS A 503 7.80 3.08 -20.05
C CYS A 503 7.29 4.48 -20.34
N LEU A 504 8.12 5.51 -20.18
CA LEU A 504 7.73 6.86 -20.58
C LEU A 504 8.18 7.10 -22.03
N ALA A 505 7.35 7.77 -22.82
CA ALA A 505 7.69 8.26 -24.15
C ALA A 505 7.40 9.76 -24.26
N PHE A 506 8.13 10.43 -25.16
CA PHE A 506 7.93 11.85 -25.43
C PHE A 506 8.23 12.18 -26.89
N SER A 507 7.25 12.78 -27.58
CA SER A 507 7.40 13.26 -28.95
C SER A 507 7.62 14.76 -28.97
N ARG A 508 8.87 15.19 -29.17
CA ARG A 508 9.23 16.61 -29.21
C ARG A 508 8.55 17.35 -30.37
N LYS A 509 8.40 16.68 -31.52
CA LYS A 509 7.80 17.28 -32.72
C LYS A 509 6.35 17.68 -32.45
N ASP A 510 5.56 16.75 -31.91
CA ASP A 510 4.14 17.00 -31.62
C ASP A 510 3.98 18.10 -30.56
N ALA A 511 4.86 18.10 -29.55
CA ALA A 511 4.89 19.14 -28.52
C ALA A 511 5.24 20.55 -29.06
N GLU A 512 6.06 20.66 -30.10
CA GLU A 512 6.40 21.94 -30.74
C GLU A 512 5.29 22.46 -31.66
N GLU A 513 4.51 21.56 -32.28
CA GLU A 513 3.41 21.91 -33.20
C GLU A 513 2.13 22.32 -32.46
N GLU A 514 1.80 21.68 -31.34
CA GLU A 514 0.48 21.85 -30.71
C GLU A 514 0.41 22.96 -29.63
N THR A 515 1.54 23.42 -29.11
CA THR A 515 1.51 24.14 -27.84
C THR A 515 1.42 25.66 -27.98
N ALA A 516 0.32 26.24 -27.48
CA ALA A 516 0.15 27.68 -27.36
C ALA A 516 1.19 28.31 -26.41
N PRO A 517 1.62 29.57 -26.62
CA PRO A 517 2.59 30.25 -25.78
C PRO A 517 1.95 30.71 -24.46
N THR A 518 1.93 29.84 -23.46
CA THR A 518 1.43 30.17 -22.12
C THR A 518 2.55 30.07 -21.09
N ALA A 519 2.78 31.16 -20.34
CA ALA A 519 3.73 31.18 -19.24
C ALA A 519 3.26 30.19 -18.15
N SER A 520 4.12 29.25 -17.80
CA SER A 520 3.84 28.26 -16.76
C SER A 520 4.26 28.80 -15.39
N LYS A 521 3.44 28.57 -14.34
CA LYS A 521 3.79 28.89 -12.95
C LYS A 521 4.34 27.69 -12.17
N ILE A 522 4.73 26.62 -12.87
CA ILE A 522 5.19 25.39 -12.22
C ILE A 522 6.43 25.68 -11.38
N ARG A 523 6.30 25.46 -10.07
CA ARG A 523 7.39 25.55 -9.10
C ARG A 523 8.03 24.19 -8.85
N ARG A 524 7.21 23.14 -8.84
CA ARG A 524 7.65 21.79 -8.49
C ARG A 524 7.16 20.77 -9.49
N ILE A 525 8.07 19.95 -9.97
CA ILE A 525 7.75 18.73 -10.73
C ILE A 525 8.17 17.53 -9.89
N THR A 526 7.27 16.57 -9.71
CA THR A 526 7.58 15.26 -9.13
C THR A 526 7.43 14.20 -10.21
N LEU A 527 8.49 13.45 -10.48
CA LEU A 527 8.54 12.44 -11.52
C LEU A 527 8.88 11.09 -10.89
N GLY A 528 7.90 10.19 -10.84
CA GLY A 528 8.10 8.81 -10.45
C GLY A 528 8.23 7.93 -11.68
N VAL A 529 9.38 7.24 -11.80
CA VAL A 529 9.62 6.28 -12.87
C VAL A 529 9.94 4.91 -12.29
N ASN A 530 9.40 3.85 -12.88
CA ASN A 530 9.73 2.49 -12.48
C ASN A 530 11.21 2.20 -12.81
N SER A 531 11.94 1.72 -11.80
CA SER A 531 13.39 1.53 -11.84
C SER A 531 13.82 0.16 -12.36
N THR A 532 12.87 -0.65 -12.82
CA THR A 532 13.16 -1.95 -13.41
C THR A 532 14.08 -1.81 -14.62
N LYS A 533 15.06 -2.70 -14.69
CA LYS A 533 16.18 -2.68 -15.66
C LYS A 533 15.76 -2.66 -17.13
N SER A 534 14.51 -2.95 -17.44
CA SER A 534 13.97 -2.97 -18.80
C SER A 534 13.40 -1.64 -19.29
N ILE A 535 13.19 -0.67 -18.40
CA ILE A 535 12.49 0.57 -18.75
C ILE A 535 13.50 1.64 -19.18
N ASP A 536 13.36 2.09 -20.42
CA ASP A 536 14.10 3.24 -20.93
C ASP A 536 13.57 4.53 -20.28
N THR A 537 14.46 5.27 -19.62
CA THR A 537 14.12 6.53 -18.94
C THR A 537 14.60 7.77 -19.71
N ARG A 538 15.18 7.60 -20.91
CA ARG A 538 15.70 8.71 -21.74
C ARG A 538 14.61 9.71 -22.11
N ASP A 539 13.43 9.24 -22.46
CA ASP A 539 12.31 10.10 -22.85
C ASP A 539 11.80 10.95 -21.69
N ALA A 540 11.92 10.47 -20.46
CA ALA A 540 11.61 11.26 -19.27
C ALA A 540 12.55 12.46 -19.11
N ILE A 541 13.86 12.27 -19.37
CA ILE A 541 14.85 13.35 -19.40
C ILE A 541 14.57 14.31 -20.55
N HIS A 542 14.23 13.80 -21.74
CA HIS A 542 13.88 14.62 -22.89
C HIS A 542 12.65 15.50 -22.63
N TRP A 543 11.62 14.95 -21.98
CA TRP A 543 10.43 15.69 -21.58
C TRP A 543 10.75 16.79 -20.55
N ILE A 544 11.54 16.49 -19.51
CA ILE A 544 11.97 17.51 -18.53
C ILE A 544 12.82 18.61 -19.18
N ARG A 545 13.73 18.24 -20.10
CA ARG A 545 14.54 19.21 -20.86
C ARG A 545 13.64 20.13 -21.69
N TRP A 546 12.66 19.57 -22.38
CA TRP A 546 11.67 20.33 -23.14
C TRP A 546 10.84 21.25 -22.24
N MET A 547 10.36 20.77 -21.08
CA MET A 547 9.64 21.60 -20.10
C MET A 547 10.47 22.79 -19.65
N LYS A 548 11.75 22.56 -19.34
CA LYS A 548 12.70 23.63 -19.00
C LYS A 548 12.84 24.65 -20.14
N GLU A 549 13.17 24.20 -21.36
CA GLU A 549 13.34 25.07 -22.53
C GLU A 549 12.09 25.93 -22.76
N ARG A 550 10.91 25.33 -22.58
CA ARG A 550 9.61 26.00 -22.69
C ARG A 550 9.41 27.06 -21.60
N MET A 551 9.67 26.74 -20.34
CA MET A 551 9.58 27.68 -19.21
C MET A 551 10.57 28.84 -19.32
N GLN A 552 11.72 28.61 -19.97
CA GLN A 552 12.67 29.68 -20.29
C GLN A 552 12.17 30.56 -21.43
N LYS A 553 11.64 29.95 -22.51
CA LYS A 553 11.15 30.66 -23.69
C LYS A 553 9.93 31.55 -23.41
N TYR A 554 8.97 31.06 -22.62
CA TYR A 554 7.70 31.75 -22.39
C TYR A 554 7.59 32.38 -20.99
N GLY A 555 8.68 32.39 -20.23
CA GLY A 555 8.66 32.77 -18.82
C GLY A 555 8.10 31.66 -17.94
N GLY A 556 8.46 31.70 -16.65
CA GLY A 556 8.12 30.65 -15.69
C GLY A 556 9.32 30.03 -14.99
N TRP A 557 10.48 29.99 -15.66
CA TRP A 557 11.70 29.38 -15.12
C TRP A 557 12.16 30.01 -13.80
N ASP A 558 11.91 31.31 -13.61
CA ASP A 558 12.25 32.00 -12.36
C ASP A 558 11.42 31.53 -11.16
N PHE A 559 10.22 30.98 -11.39
CA PHE A 559 9.37 30.37 -10.36
C PHE A 559 9.71 28.91 -10.09
N PHE A 560 10.43 28.24 -10.99
CA PHE A 560 10.81 26.85 -10.82
C PHE A 560 11.76 26.71 -9.62
N GLU A 561 11.43 25.82 -8.69
CA GLU A 561 12.20 25.56 -7.48
C GLU A 561 13.00 24.26 -7.60
N ASN A 562 12.31 23.14 -7.88
CA ASN A 562 12.94 21.82 -7.88
C ASN A 562 12.18 20.75 -8.69
N LEU A 563 12.95 19.73 -9.08
CA LEU A 563 12.49 18.45 -9.59
C LEU A 563 12.69 17.37 -8.51
N ILE A 564 11.63 16.65 -8.15
CA ILE A 564 11.66 15.51 -7.23
C ILE A 564 11.59 14.23 -8.04
N ILE A 565 12.55 13.34 -7.87
CA ILE A 565 12.57 12.03 -8.50
C ILE A 565 12.13 10.97 -7.50
N LEU A 566 11.14 10.17 -7.88
CA LEU A 566 10.70 9.00 -7.13
C LEU A 566 11.09 7.73 -7.88
N LYS A 567 11.56 6.75 -7.13
CA LYS A 567 11.98 5.45 -7.65
C LYS A 567 10.87 4.43 -7.42
N GLY A 568 10.30 3.91 -8.50
CA GLY A 568 9.35 2.81 -8.41
C GLY A 568 10.05 1.50 -8.03
N VAL A 569 9.61 0.90 -6.94
CA VAL A 569 10.06 -0.41 -6.42
C VAL A 569 8.86 -1.35 -6.41
N ASP A 570 8.97 -2.47 -7.13
CA ASP A 570 7.92 -3.48 -7.15
C ASP A 570 7.93 -4.26 -5.82
N ILE A 571 6.85 -4.13 -5.05
CA ILE A 571 6.67 -4.91 -3.83
C ILE A 571 5.98 -6.23 -4.18
N LYS A 572 6.64 -7.35 -3.90
CA LYS A 572 6.08 -8.70 -4.05
C LYS A 572 5.28 -9.08 -2.81
N GLU A 573 4.12 -8.49 -2.61
CA GLU A 573 3.22 -8.89 -1.52
C GLU A 573 2.09 -9.78 -2.04
N SER A 574 2.20 -11.07 -1.70
CA SER A 574 1.28 -12.21 -1.82
C SER A 574 0.49 -12.43 -3.11
N TYR A 575 -0.15 -11.47 -3.77
CA TYR A 575 -0.94 -11.70 -5.00
C TYR A 575 -1.09 -10.49 -5.94
N SER A 576 -0.60 -9.30 -5.56
CA SER A 576 -0.60 -8.11 -6.42
C SER A 576 0.81 -7.53 -6.48
N LEU A 577 1.31 -7.24 -7.68
CA LEU A 577 2.48 -6.39 -7.82
C LEU A 577 2.01 -4.95 -7.73
N GLU A 578 2.25 -4.33 -6.59
CA GLU A 578 2.08 -2.90 -6.44
C GLU A 578 3.46 -2.26 -6.54
N THR A 579 3.61 -1.31 -7.46
CA THR A 579 4.82 -0.48 -7.53
C THR A 579 4.68 0.64 -6.51
N VAL A 580 5.48 0.58 -5.45
CA VAL A 580 5.58 1.68 -4.48
C VAL A 580 6.69 2.62 -4.91
N PHE A 581 6.39 3.92 -4.91
CA PHE A 581 7.35 4.94 -5.30
C PHE A 581 8.03 5.50 -4.05
N GLU A 582 9.29 5.14 -3.86
CA GLU A 582 10.13 5.62 -2.78
C GLU A 582 10.78 6.95 -3.20
N TYR A 583 10.96 7.84 -2.23
CA TYR A 583 11.66 9.10 -2.46
C TYR A 583 13.14 8.82 -2.72
N GLU A 584 13.67 9.30 -3.84
CA GLU A 584 15.09 9.12 -4.19
C GLU A 584 15.88 10.43 -4.03
N LYS A 585 15.53 11.47 -4.79
CA LYS A 585 16.36 12.67 -4.93
C LYS A 585 15.54 13.93 -5.21
N VAL A 586 16.02 15.07 -4.70
CA VAL A 586 15.59 16.42 -5.09
C VAL A 586 16.71 17.06 -5.90
N ILE A 587 16.36 17.64 -7.05
CA ILE A 587 17.26 18.35 -7.96
C ILE A 587 16.82 19.81 -7.95
N PRO A 588 17.59 20.73 -7.35
CA PRO A 588 17.24 22.15 -7.34
C PRO A 588 17.43 22.76 -8.74
N ARG A 589 16.76 23.90 -8.98
CA ARG A 589 16.78 24.61 -10.28
C ARG A 589 18.18 24.78 -10.86
N GLU A 590 19.16 25.17 -10.05
CA GLU A 590 20.55 25.43 -10.45
C GLU A 590 21.30 24.20 -10.96
N GLU A 591 20.90 22.99 -10.54
CA GLU A 591 21.51 21.73 -10.96
C GLU A 591 20.83 21.12 -12.20
N MET A 592 19.71 21.69 -12.66
CA MET A 592 18.92 21.11 -13.75
C MET A 592 19.67 21.00 -15.07
N ASP A 593 20.58 21.94 -15.39
CA ASP A 593 21.43 21.84 -16.59
C ASP A 593 22.37 20.64 -16.57
N GLU A 594 22.93 20.34 -15.40
CA GLU A 594 23.80 19.20 -15.23
C GLU A 594 23.01 17.90 -15.27
N TRP A 595 21.88 17.84 -14.56
CA TRP A 595 21.02 16.66 -14.57
C TRP A 595 20.48 16.34 -15.96
N CYS A 596 20.05 17.35 -16.72
CA CYS A 596 19.58 17.17 -18.11
C CYS A 596 20.66 16.68 -19.08
N LYS A 597 21.96 16.68 -18.72
CA LYS A 597 23.04 16.05 -19.52
C LYS A 597 23.16 14.55 -19.26
N SER A 598 22.54 14.03 -18.20
CA SER A 598 22.49 12.59 -17.93
C SER A 598 21.75 11.83 -19.03
N THR A 599 22.17 10.59 -19.27
CA THR A 599 21.48 9.67 -20.18
C THR A 599 20.32 8.94 -19.49
N TYR A 600 20.37 8.79 -18.16
CA TYR A 600 19.38 8.03 -17.39
C TYR A 600 18.90 8.82 -16.18
N VAL A 601 17.63 8.63 -15.80
CA VAL A 601 17.07 9.24 -14.57
C VAL A 601 17.84 8.75 -13.34
N PHE A 602 18.26 7.48 -13.35
CA PHE A 602 19.04 6.81 -12.30
C PHE A 602 20.37 6.27 -12.85
N PRO A 603 21.43 7.10 -12.91
CA PRO A 603 22.73 6.70 -13.46
C PRO A 603 23.35 5.47 -12.77
N GLU A 604 23.14 5.33 -11.45
CA GLU A 604 23.61 4.20 -10.64
C GLU A 604 23.05 2.85 -11.11
N ILE A 605 21.83 2.83 -11.64
CA ILE A 605 21.21 1.61 -12.19
C ILE A 605 21.85 1.25 -13.55
N ALA A 606 22.16 2.26 -14.37
CA ALA A 606 22.77 2.08 -15.67
C ALA A 606 24.22 1.57 -15.61
N MET A 607 25.01 2.00 -14.62
CA MET A 607 26.36 1.46 -14.41
C MET A 607 26.33 -0.04 -14.15
N GLY A 608 25.36 -0.52 -13.36
CA GLY A 608 25.13 -1.95 -13.14
C GLY A 608 24.75 -2.72 -14.42
N LEU A 609 24.13 -2.06 -15.41
CA LEU A 609 23.80 -2.68 -16.70
C LEU A 609 25.02 -2.86 -17.59
N SER A 610 25.92 -1.88 -17.67
CA SER A 610 27.15 -2.03 -18.47
C SER A 610 28.04 -3.18 -17.96
N ASP A 611 28.11 -3.36 -16.64
CA ASP A 611 28.85 -4.48 -16.03
C ASP A 611 28.13 -5.81 -16.28
N LEU A 612 26.80 -5.85 -16.13
CA LEU A 612 26.01 -7.06 -16.39
C LEU A 612 26.04 -7.47 -17.87
N GLU A 613 25.92 -6.53 -18.81
CA GLU A 613 26.02 -6.78 -20.24
C GLU A 613 27.43 -7.25 -20.61
N SER A 614 28.47 -6.67 -20.03
CA SER A 614 29.85 -7.13 -20.19
C SER A 614 29.98 -8.59 -19.73
N ARG A 615 29.47 -8.93 -18.54
CA ARG A 615 29.46 -10.29 -18.00
C ARG A 615 28.63 -11.26 -18.85
N MET A 616 27.47 -10.84 -19.38
CA MET A 616 26.65 -11.66 -20.26
C MET A 616 27.31 -11.87 -21.64
N ARG A 617 28.01 -10.86 -22.19
CA ARG A 617 28.83 -11.03 -23.40
C ARG A 617 29.98 -11.98 -23.16
N SER A 618 30.68 -11.87 -22.03
CA SER A 618 31.73 -12.83 -21.65
C SER A 618 31.18 -14.26 -21.51
N TYR A 619 29.99 -14.43 -20.91
CA TYR A 619 29.35 -15.74 -20.77
C TYR A 619 28.89 -16.30 -22.12
N LYS A 620 28.36 -15.47 -23.02
CA LYS A 620 27.99 -15.86 -24.39
C LYS A 620 29.21 -16.28 -25.21
N LEU A 621 30.30 -15.50 -25.14
CA LEU A 621 31.58 -15.85 -25.79
C LEU A 621 32.18 -17.14 -25.21
N TRP A 622 32.03 -17.36 -23.89
CA TRP A 622 32.45 -18.60 -23.25
C TRP A 622 31.64 -19.80 -23.73
N ASN A 623 30.31 -19.67 -23.83
CA ASN A 623 29.43 -20.72 -24.36
C ASN A 623 29.63 -20.97 -25.87
N GLU A 624 29.85 -19.93 -26.67
CA GLU A 624 30.19 -20.08 -28.10
C GLU A 624 31.58 -20.72 -28.29
N GLY A 625 32.52 -20.43 -27.39
CA GLY A 625 33.82 -21.12 -27.31
C GLY A 625 33.67 -22.59 -26.93
N TRP A 626 32.83 -22.90 -25.95
CA TRP A 626 32.55 -24.27 -25.51
C TRP A 626 31.86 -25.11 -26.61
N MET A 627 30.87 -24.55 -27.29
CA MET A 627 30.20 -25.18 -28.44
C MET A 627 31.16 -25.47 -29.60
N ARG A 628 32.17 -24.63 -29.84
CA ARG A 628 33.23 -24.92 -30.84
C ARG A 628 34.12 -26.07 -30.42
N ILE A 629 34.43 -26.19 -29.13
CA ILE A 629 35.22 -27.31 -28.59
C ILE A 629 34.45 -28.63 -28.73
N GLU A 630 33.15 -28.63 -28.46
CA GLU A 630 32.31 -29.82 -28.63
C GLU A 630 32.12 -30.21 -30.11
N SER A 631 32.04 -29.26 -31.03
CA SER A 631 31.95 -29.55 -32.47
C SER A 631 33.22 -30.20 -33.07
N GLY A 632 34.35 -30.16 -32.34
CA GLY A 632 35.60 -30.83 -32.69
C GLY A 632 35.68 -32.29 -32.25
N PHE A 633 34.79 -32.73 -31.35
CA PHE A 633 34.69 -34.14 -30.97
C PHE A 633 33.79 -34.87 -31.97
N ARG A 634 34.41 -35.51 -32.97
CA ARG A 634 33.69 -36.52 -33.76
C ARG A 634 33.22 -37.62 -32.79
N PRO A 635 31.93 -37.95 -32.77
CA PRO A 635 31.47 -39.12 -32.02
C PRO A 635 32.18 -40.36 -32.58
N PRO A 636 32.56 -41.32 -31.72
CA PRO A 636 33.19 -42.56 -32.17
C PRO A 636 32.23 -43.30 -33.12
N PRO A 637 32.74 -44.01 -34.14
CA PRO A 637 31.91 -44.75 -35.07
C PRO A 637 31.07 -45.79 -34.31
N ASN A 638 29.77 -45.78 -34.60
CA ASN A 638 28.77 -46.67 -34.00
C ASN A 638 29.26 -48.13 -33.97
N ARG A 639 29.29 -48.72 -32.76
CA ARG A 639 29.34 -50.17 -32.61
C ARG A 639 28.01 -50.78 -33.09
N PRO A 640 28.04 -51.92 -33.80
CA PRO A 640 26.82 -52.59 -34.20
C PRO A 640 26.10 -53.15 -32.96
N SER A 641 24.80 -52.89 -32.91
CA SER A 641 23.85 -53.44 -31.94
C SER A 641 23.71 -54.94 -32.17
N ASN A 642 24.11 -55.73 -31.18
CA ASN A 642 23.76 -57.14 -31.03
C ASN A 642 23.09 -57.35 -29.67
N LEU A 643 22.16 -58.32 -29.65
CA LEU A 643 21.37 -58.89 -28.55
C LEU A 643 19.96 -58.26 -28.42
N ASP A 644 18.87 -58.93 -28.79
CA ASP A 644 18.36 -60.26 -28.37
C ASP A 644 18.43 -60.45 -26.85
N VAL A 645 17.36 -60.05 -26.15
CA VAL A 645 16.47 -60.85 -25.25
C VAL A 645 15.15 -60.09 -25.09
#